data_AF-A0A836Q8N6-F1
#
_entry.id   AF-A0A836Q8N6-F1
#
_cell.length_a   1.000
_cell.length_b   1.000
_cell.length_c   1.000
_cell.angle_alpha   90.00
_cell.angle_beta   90.00
_cell.angle_gamma   90.00
#
_symmetry.space_group_name_H-M   'P 1'
#
loop_
_entity.id
_entity.type
_entity.pdbx_description
1 polymer ?
#
loop_
_entity_poly.entity_id
_entity_poly.type
_entity_poly.pdbx_seq_one_letter_code
_entity_poly.pdbx_strand_id
1 'polypeptide(L)'
;MKRNLSSKFFNKTAVSRSSVYAIFTSTVAINLAMSPTLAFTSDTSDGLEHSQAKQRLAQAQRRLAQTPTPNPSATAFTEQAAVRPKEWKFQNEQEWIVDTTGHDVAEMLGYAKYGKSESKFAAKDLDFKTKTVDLGANSYSFTYAYKGEAPAEYKFSLQDYAWSPKNYEPLAKQLIEKFKLAATAPSVMPDDFMKNMGQADFDSLFKENIRISEALSKDPLDPSLHEQAAMLQAVFNMLEICGLFSDTRAPLSRMSAHLSLAKALNNDKLGSVGQIANIALESMSCRDGVAMPMVEEALKQQFSPEEKSILRALKIRGTGNWRIYVEAEATPLEDNQYGLRFTQTRGIEETMNKLVRKHGSLPIQWFRILDSGPKSVQTGHVIQAGIVSAELRDFLKSYNKYKGTNRDDVQNLIPELNLSSTRCFIADSGAQPLTVLSWDDVAAFHSRHIANALSSEYLFNARMYGVEQLAKQTADRAKSLFGKMNIFPLVNARFNLEEAERDKMLTDFQNLLVAHPELVTSYNWTTIAGNVARTAPQSSVLQPELWFDPPMPMGTVFYYCPRLKNNKTDVATLTELKRLSPYMPMICLAWVEKKYGEHPTSDQYREAFGPLVEFDIHAMKYVVGGEVKNPDKYIALSEKLCAEDPTEYSILAAYCVMNKRPEQAAKYFEKMVAEDEDAVSVANNSDWLIRYRYDHGQKDKARELAQFAAEVYSHRGLHAQARLFEREGNLKAAEENYRKISARYNDDWVLAAFMLRNASKNATYATEGEKLASKVFPTGMKKVKLADFKQKPTQGLKITDDKQAMQDPSLKNNAVVVAVNGYAVENKKQAQLAADISTSPIVTYIVWDGSAFKEAKEETVNNNEIGFHYEAMSSALTLDAANQKKAVQSLTDLKDRMMKQAADLQKQNLPPEEMLKRLFQQNNIPQSMYQNLLQQKAGQSAAGGGAPAKKP
;
A
#
# COMPACT_ATOMS: atom_id res chain seq x y z
N MET A 1 -16.76 25.32 25.74
CA MET A 1 -15.69 25.11 26.74
C MET A 1 -16.09 24.18 27.90
N LYS A 2 -17.15 24.43 28.67
CA LYS A 2 -17.62 23.48 29.73
C LYS A 2 -17.98 22.06 29.23
N ARG A 3 -18.34 21.90 27.94
CA ARG A 3 -18.62 20.60 27.31
C ARG A 3 -17.37 19.81 26.89
N ASN A 4 -16.18 20.43 26.86
CA ASN A 4 -14.91 19.78 26.50
C ASN A 4 -14.10 19.29 27.72
N LEU A 5 -14.61 19.46 28.94
CA LEU A 5 -13.87 19.16 30.18
C LEU A 5 -14.52 18.08 31.05
N SER A 6 -15.56 17.37 30.59
CA SER A 6 -16.39 16.53 31.47
C SER A 6 -16.47 15.02 31.19
N SER A 7 -15.60 14.39 30.37
CA SER A 7 -15.59 12.92 30.27
C SER A 7 -14.28 12.29 30.74
N LYS A 8 -14.32 11.77 31.98
CA LYS A 8 -13.43 10.73 32.54
C LYS A 8 -13.54 9.48 31.63
N PHE A 9 -12.52 8.71 31.25
CA PHE A 9 -11.51 8.01 32.03
C PHE A 9 -10.33 7.60 31.11
N PHE A 10 -9.09 7.83 31.56
CA PHE A 10 -7.90 7.11 31.10
C PHE A 10 -7.74 5.89 32.01
N ASN A 11 -7.63 4.69 31.43
CA ASN A 11 -7.07 3.53 32.11
C ASN A 11 -5.96 2.95 31.24
N LYS A 12 -4.94 2.40 31.92
CA LYS A 12 -3.77 1.66 31.38
C LYS A 12 -4.26 0.66 30.31
N THR A 13 -3.63 0.40 29.17
CA THR A 13 -2.21 0.14 28.87
C THR A 13 -2.10 0.02 27.34
N ALA A 14 -1.17 0.72 26.68
CA ALA A 14 -0.76 0.36 25.31
C ALA A 14 0.69 0.81 25.08
N VAL A 15 1.57 -0.18 24.91
CA VAL A 15 3.01 -0.02 24.65
C VAL A 15 3.20 0.31 23.18
N SER A 16 3.49 1.57 22.83
CA SER A 16 3.79 1.97 21.45
C SER A 16 5.29 1.84 21.14
N ARG A 17 5.66 0.90 20.27
CA ARG A 17 6.97 0.89 19.61
C ARG A 17 7.00 1.96 18.54
N SER A 18 7.55 3.12 18.84
CA SER A 18 7.81 4.20 17.87
C SER A 18 9.32 4.39 17.77
N SER A 19 9.92 4.02 16.62
CA SER A 19 11.28 4.42 16.26
C SER A 19 11.26 5.08 14.89
N VAL A 20 11.59 6.36 14.88
CA VAL A 20 11.90 7.17 13.70
C VAL A 20 13.12 6.55 13.02
N TYR A 21 12.91 5.80 11.95
CA TYR A 21 13.80 5.52 10.79
C TYR A 21 13.20 4.42 9.91
N ALA A 22 11.98 4.69 9.45
CA ALA A 22 11.18 3.84 8.58
C ALA A 22 10.89 4.52 7.22
N ILE A 23 11.40 5.73 6.99
CA ILE A 23 10.87 6.59 5.90
C ILE A 23 11.51 6.32 4.53
N PHE A 24 12.59 5.53 4.42
CA PHE A 24 13.12 5.10 3.10
C PHE A 24 13.02 3.59 2.80
N THR A 25 12.60 2.76 3.77
CA THR A 25 12.36 1.32 3.55
C THR A 25 10.98 0.84 3.96
N SER A 26 10.17 1.62 4.68
CA SER A 26 8.83 1.19 5.11
C SER A 26 7.68 1.64 4.20
N THR A 27 7.92 2.53 3.23
CA THR A 27 6.98 2.71 2.10
C THR A 27 7.07 1.51 1.16
N VAL A 28 8.26 0.92 1.05
CA VAL A 28 8.49 -0.34 0.34
C VAL A 28 7.96 -1.53 1.15
N ALA A 29 8.17 -1.61 2.47
CA ALA A 29 7.72 -2.77 3.28
C ALA A 29 6.22 -2.79 3.69
N ILE A 30 5.45 -1.73 3.46
CA ILE A 30 3.98 -1.76 3.61
C ILE A 30 3.30 -2.29 2.32
N ASN A 31 4.04 -2.32 1.19
CA ASN A 31 3.66 -3.02 -0.04
C ASN A 31 4.55 -4.25 -0.38
N LEU A 32 5.66 -4.48 0.34
CA LEU A 32 6.48 -5.69 0.33
C LEU A 32 6.34 -6.41 1.68
N ALA A 33 5.44 -7.38 1.75
CA ALA A 33 5.25 -8.20 2.95
C ALA A 33 6.52 -9.01 3.26
N MET A 34 7.09 -8.77 4.44
CA MET A 34 8.19 -9.57 4.99
C MET A 34 7.74 -11.00 5.32
N SER A 35 8.51 -11.99 4.84
CA SER A 35 8.46 -13.39 5.29
C SER A 35 9.18 -13.55 6.63
N PRO A 36 8.70 -14.37 7.59
CA PRO A 36 9.46 -14.75 8.77
C PRO A 36 10.29 -16.01 8.49
N THR A 37 11.61 -15.87 8.47
CA THR A 37 12.53 -17.01 8.58
C THR A 37 12.61 -17.41 10.06
N LEU A 38 12.10 -18.60 10.37
CA LEU A 38 12.15 -19.22 11.70
C LEU A 38 13.60 -19.45 12.13
N ALA A 39 14.01 -18.84 13.24
CA ALA A 39 15.23 -19.17 13.96
C ALA A 39 14.98 -20.44 14.79
N PHE A 40 15.56 -21.56 14.37
CA PHE A 40 15.75 -22.73 15.24
C PHE A 40 16.85 -22.42 16.25
N THR A 41 16.53 -22.41 17.53
CA THR A 41 17.51 -22.43 18.62
C THR A 41 18.10 -23.83 18.72
N SER A 42 19.34 -24.00 18.27
CA SER A 42 20.16 -25.16 18.65
C SER A 42 20.83 -24.84 19.97
N ASP A 43 20.30 -25.40 21.06
CA ASP A 43 21.07 -25.54 22.30
C ASP A 43 21.79 -26.89 22.24
N THR A 44 23.11 -26.85 22.36
CA THR A 44 23.97 -28.03 22.31
C THR A 44 24.21 -28.56 23.71
N SER A 45 23.64 -29.72 24.03
CA SER A 45 24.26 -30.68 24.93
C SER A 45 23.90 -32.12 24.51
N ASP A 46 24.94 -32.95 24.46
CA ASP A 46 24.96 -34.43 24.43
C ASP A 46 24.85 -35.16 23.09
N GLY A 47 26.03 -35.40 22.51
CA GLY A 47 26.27 -36.33 21.42
C GLY A 47 26.19 -37.79 21.88
N LEU A 48 24.98 -38.36 21.83
CA LEU A 48 24.73 -39.81 21.72
C LEU A 48 23.33 -40.14 21.17
N GLU A 49 22.38 -39.20 21.20
CA GLU A 49 21.01 -39.40 20.66
C GLU A 49 20.88 -39.25 19.14
N HIS A 50 21.87 -38.65 18.47
CA HIS A 50 21.76 -38.29 17.04
C HIS A 50 21.79 -39.48 16.07
N SER A 51 22.32 -40.64 16.48
CA SER A 51 22.33 -41.85 15.62
C SER A 51 21.01 -42.64 15.69
N GLN A 52 20.35 -42.66 16.85
CA GLN A 52 19.04 -43.31 17.03
C GLN A 52 17.91 -42.50 16.37
N ALA A 53 18.00 -41.17 16.37
CA ALA A 53 17.07 -40.30 15.63
C ALA A 53 17.14 -40.52 14.11
N LYS A 54 18.34 -40.71 13.54
CA LYS A 54 18.51 -41.04 12.11
C LYS A 54 17.96 -42.42 11.76
N GLN A 55 18.10 -43.42 12.64
CA GLN A 55 17.50 -44.74 12.42
C GLN A 55 15.97 -44.74 12.52
N ARG A 56 15.39 -43.98 13.46
CA ARG A 56 13.93 -43.81 13.58
C ARG A 56 13.35 -43.06 12.37
N LEU A 57 14.06 -42.06 11.85
CA LEU A 57 13.67 -41.33 10.64
C LEU A 57 13.71 -42.24 9.39
N ALA A 58 14.76 -43.07 9.25
CA ALA A 58 14.86 -44.04 8.16
C ALA A 58 13.79 -45.15 8.22
N GLN A 59 13.40 -45.59 9.43
CA GLN A 59 12.30 -46.53 9.62
C GLN A 59 10.92 -45.88 9.38
N ALA A 60 10.73 -44.61 9.74
CA ALA A 60 9.51 -43.86 9.44
C ALA A 60 9.34 -43.61 7.93
N GLN A 61 10.43 -43.29 7.22
CA GLN A 61 10.44 -43.12 5.76
C GLN A 61 10.14 -44.44 5.02
N ARG A 62 10.59 -45.59 5.55
CA ARG A 62 10.22 -46.91 4.99
C ARG A 62 8.76 -47.29 5.23
N ARG A 63 8.14 -46.85 6.33
CA ARG A 63 6.69 -47.04 6.58
C ARG A 63 5.82 -46.15 5.69
N LEU A 64 6.26 -44.92 5.41
CA LEU A 64 5.59 -44.00 4.48
C LEU A 64 5.63 -44.50 3.02
N ALA A 65 6.66 -45.24 2.62
CA ALA A 65 6.78 -45.80 1.28
C ALA A 65 5.90 -47.04 1.00
N GLN A 66 5.28 -47.64 2.04
CA GLN A 66 4.49 -48.88 1.91
C GLN A 66 3.00 -48.71 2.14
N THR A 67 2.52 -47.48 2.34
CA THR A 67 1.09 -47.18 2.50
C THR A 67 0.60 -46.44 1.26
N PRO A 68 -0.45 -46.90 0.55
CA PRO A 68 -1.04 -46.11 -0.52
C PRO A 68 -1.53 -44.80 0.09
N THR A 69 -0.90 -43.70 -0.30
CA THR A 69 -1.20 -42.38 0.26
C THR A 69 -2.55 -41.93 -0.31
N PRO A 70 -3.57 -41.66 0.52
CA PRO A 70 -4.78 -41.00 0.04
C PRO A 70 -4.40 -39.60 -0.47
N ASN A 71 -5.12 -39.13 -1.48
CA ASN A 71 -4.89 -37.85 -2.14
C ASN A 71 -4.79 -36.71 -1.08
N PRO A 72 -3.67 -35.96 -0.99
CA PRO A 72 -3.47 -34.93 0.04
C PRO A 72 -4.56 -33.85 0.06
N SER A 73 -5.18 -33.59 -1.09
CA SER A 73 -6.31 -32.68 -1.24
C SER A 73 -7.58 -33.17 -0.55
N ALA A 74 -7.82 -34.48 -0.48
CA ALA A 74 -9.00 -35.04 0.19
C ALA A 74 -8.89 -34.97 1.71
N THR A 75 -7.68 -35.07 2.27
CA THR A 75 -7.43 -35.02 3.72
C THR A 75 -7.46 -33.59 4.26
N ALA A 76 -6.88 -32.63 3.52
CA ALA A 76 -6.95 -31.20 3.85
C ALA A 76 -8.40 -30.66 3.84
N PHE A 77 -9.21 -31.12 2.87
CA PHE A 77 -10.62 -30.75 2.75
C PHE A 77 -11.45 -31.16 3.98
N THR A 78 -11.23 -32.38 4.52
CA THR A 78 -11.95 -32.84 5.72
C THR A 78 -11.60 -32.07 6.99
N GLU A 79 -10.38 -31.55 7.14
CA GLU A 79 -9.98 -30.75 8.30
C GLU A 79 -10.49 -29.30 8.21
N GLN A 80 -10.45 -28.68 7.03
CA GLN A 80 -11.02 -27.33 6.81
C GLN A 80 -12.54 -27.31 6.98
N ALA A 81 -13.24 -28.35 6.53
CA ALA A 81 -14.69 -28.46 6.68
C ALA A 81 -15.17 -28.45 8.15
N ALA A 82 -14.32 -28.85 9.11
CA ALA A 82 -14.66 -28.83 10.53
C ALA A 82 -14.59 -27.43 11.17
N VAL A 83 -13.85 -26.49 10.56
CA VAL A 83 -13.60 -25.12 11.08
C VAL A 83 -14.37 -24.06 10.29
N ARG A 84 -14.84 -24.39 9.08
CA ARG A 84 -15.65 -23.51 8.23
C ARG A 84 -16.97 -23.11 8.93
N PRO A 85 -17.35 -21.82 8.96
CA PRO A 85 -18.65 -21.37 9.46
C PRO A 85 -19.80 -22.07 8.73
N LYS A 86 -20.81 -22.50 9.49
CA LYS A 86 -21.99 -23.18 8.93
C LYS A 86 -22.94 -22.20 8.23
N GLU A 87 -22.83 -20.93 8.58
CA GLU A 87 -23.58 -19.80 8.08
C GLU A 87 -23.17 -19.43 6.64
N TRP A 88 -21.97 -19.80 6.21
CA TRP A 88 -21.51 -19.50 4.86
C TRP A 88 -22.34 -20.24 3.81
N LYS A 89 -22.92 -19.47 2.88
CA LYS A 89 -23.66 -20.01 1.73
C LYS A 89 -22.78 -20.83 0.79
N PHE A 90 -21.55 -20.37 0.55
CA PHE A 90 -20.61 -20.97 -0.41
C PHE A 90 -19.42 -21.59 0.31
N GLN A 91 -18.87 -22.66 -0.23
CA GLN A 91 -17.68 -23.33 0.29
C GLN A 91 -16.50 -22.36 0.35
N ASN A 92 -16.31 -21.58 -0.71
CA ASN A 92 -15.23 -20.62 -0.88
C ASN A 92 -15.61 -19.50 -1.86
N GLU A 93 -14.69 -18.57 -2.06
CA GLU A 93 -14.84 -17.47 -3.01
C GLU A 93 -15.05 -17.94 -4.46
N GLN A 94 -14.38 -19.02 -4.89
CA GLN A 94 -14.50 -19.51 -6.27
C GLN A 94 -15.91 -20.02 -6.55
N GLU A 95 -16.53 -20.76 -5.63
CA GLU A 95 -17.92 -21.18 -5.76
C GLU A 95 -18.86 -19.97 -5.77
N TRP A 96 -18.59 -18.92 -4.98
CA TRP A 96 -19.36 -17.67 -5.05
C TRP A 96 -19.26 -16.96 -6.41
N ILE A 97 -18.07 -16.90 -7.01
CA ILE A 97 -17.86 -16.37 -8.37
C ILE A 97 -18.65 -17.18 -9.40
N VAL A 98 -18.57 -18.51 -9.29
CA VAL A 98 -19.25 -19.45 -10.17
C VAL A 98 -20.76 -19.33 -10.07
N ASP A 99 -21.29 -19.26 -8.84
CA ASP A 99 -22.71 -19.03 -8.57
C ASP A 99 -23.18 -17.70 -9.15
N THR A 100 -22.49 -16.61 -8.83
CA THR A 100 -22.88 -15.26 -9.27
C THR A 100 -22.96 -15.18 -10.80
N THR A 101 -21.97 -15.73 -11.50
CA THR A 101 -21.92 -15.70 -12.97
C THR A 101 -23.01 -16.58 -13.60
N GLY A 102 -23.15 -17.83 -13.13
CA GLY A 102 -24.17 -18.75 -13.64
C GLY A 102 -25.59 -18.27 -13.36
N HIS A 103 -25.80 -17.65 -12.20
CA HIS A 103 -27.10 -17.12 -11.78
C HIS A 103 -27.53 -15.92 -12.63
N ASP A 104 -26.61 -15.02 -13.01
CA ASP A 104 -26.89 -13.93 -13.96
C ASP A 104 -27.33 -14.46 -15.33
N VAL A 105 -26.65 -15.49 -15.85
CA VAL A 105 -27.03 -16.17 -17.12
C VAL A 105 -28.45 -16.75 -17.01
N ALA A 106 -28.74 -17.45 -15.92
CA ALA A 106 -30.05 -18.07 -15.70
C ALA A 106 -31.17 -17.03 -15.52
N GLU A 107 -30.90 -15.93 -14.81
CA GLU A 107 -31.83 -14.82 -14.62
C GLU A 107 -32.19 -14.13 -15.93
N MET A 108 -31.19 -13.80 -16.77
CA MET A 108 -31.41 -13.15 -18.07
C MET A 108 -32.22 -14.03 -19.03
N LEU A 109 -31.91 -15.32 -19.14
CA LEU A 109 -32.66 -16.24 -20.01
C LEU A 109 -34.03 -16.61 -19.44
N GLY A 110 -34.17 -16.69 -18.11
CA GLY A 110 -35.47 -16.81 -17.45
C GLY A 110 -36.35 -15.61 -17.75
N TYR A 111 -35.81 -14.39 -17.70
CA TYR A 111 -36.53 -13.18 -18.10
C TYR A 111 -36.91 -13.18 -19.58
N ALA A 112 -36.01 -13.62 -20.47
CA ALA A 112 -36.34 -13.77 -21.89
C ALA A 112 -37.55 -14.70 -22.12
N LYS A 113 -37.67 -15.77 -21.32
CA LYS A 113 -38.75 -16.74 -21.42
C LYS A 113 -40.07 -16.28 -20.77
N TYR A 114 -40.01 -15.78 -19.54
CA TYR A 114 -41.19 -15.52 -18.70
C TYR A 114 -41.48 -14.03 -18.46
N GLY A 115 -40.61 -13.12 -18.90
CA GLY A 115 -40.76 -11.67 -18.68
C GLY A 115 -41.95 -11.07 -19.41
N LYS A 116 -42.33 -11.64 -20.56
CA LYS A 116 -43.49 -11.22 -21.36
C LYS A 116 -44.75 -12.06 -21.13
N SER A 117 -44.74 -13.06 -20.22
CA SER A 117 -45.91 -13.88 -19.91
C SER A 117 -46.84 -13.21 -18.88
N GLU A 118 -48.09 -13.67 -18.80
CA GLU A 118 -49.08 -13.18 -17.81
C GLU A 118 -48.57 -13.30 -16.36
N SER A 119 -47.73 -14.32 -16.10
CA SER A 119 -47.14 -14.62 -14.81
C SER A 119 -46.00 -13.67 -14.38
N LYS A 120 -45.42 -12.88 -15.29
CA LYS A 120 -44.36 -11.88 -15.07
C LYS A 120 -43.13 -12.42 -14.30
N PHE A 121 -42.00 -12.60 -14.98
CA PHE A 121 -40.75 -13.08 -14.35
C PHE A 121 -40.37 -12.29 -13.08
N ALA A 122 -40.08 -12.99 -11.99
CA ALA A 122 -39.53 -12.42 -10.76
C ALA A 122 -38.33 -13.25 -10.32
N ALA A 123 -37.21 -12.60 -9.95
CA ALA A 123 -35.96 -13.28 -9.61
C ALA A 123 -36.14 -14.30 -8.47
N LYS A 124 -36.96 -13.99 -7.46
CA LYS A 124 -37.30 -14.90 -6.36
C LYS A 124 -37.99 -16.21 -6.76
N ASP A 125 -38.59 -16.26 -7.96
CA ASP A 125 -39.28 -17.45 -8.47
C ASP A 125 -38.32 -18.41 -9.19
N LEU A 126 -37.06 -18.00 -9.38
CA LEU A 126 -35.97 -18.82 -9.88
C LEU A 126 -35.23 -19.48 -8.70
N ASP A 127 -35.40 -20.79 -8.54
CA ASP A 127 -34.58 -21.59 -7.62
C ASP A 127 -33.29 -21.99 -8.34
N PHE A 128 -32.26 -21.15 -8.25
CA PHE A 128 -30.92 -21.43 -8.75
C PHE A 128 -29.98 -21.76 -7.59
N LYS A 129 -29.27 -22.88 -7.70
CA LYS A 129 -28.26 -23.29 -6.71
C LYS A 129 -27.01 -23.80 -7.40
N THR A 130 -25.88 -23.39 -6.87
CA THR A 130 -24.57 -23.96 -7.21
C THR A 130 -24.16 -24.95 -6.15
N LYS A 131 -23.58 -26.08 -6.58
CA LYS A 131 -22.97 -27.06 -5.69
C LYS A 131 -21.59 -27.45 -6.21
N THR A 132 -20.60 -27.40 -5.33
CA THR A 132 -19.30 -28.02 -5.57
C THR A 132 -19.45 -29.54 -5.64
N VAL A 133 -19.07 -30.13 -6.77
CA VAL A 133 -19.06 -31.59 -7.01
C VAL A 133 -17.72 -32.18 -6.60
N ASP A 134 -16.62 -31.57 -7.05
CA ASP A 134 -15.25 -31.90 -6.69
C ASP A 134 -14.40 -30.63 -6.72
N LEU A 135 -13.94 -30.19 -5.54
CA LEU A 135 -13.14 -28.97 -5.42
C LEU A 135 -11.78 -29.10 -6.12
N GLY A 136 -11.11 -30.26 -6.00
CA GLY A 136 -9.79 -30.49 -6.58
C GLY A 136 -9.82 -30.53 -8.11
N ALA A 137 -10.93 -31.00 -8.68
CA ALA A 137 -11.18 -30.97 -10.12
C ALA A 137 -11.88 -29.68 -10.59
N ASN A 138 -12.05 -28.66 -9.73
CA ASN A 138 -12.80 -27.43 -10.02
C ASN A 138 -14.15 -27.71 -10.71
N SER A 139 -14.88 -28.70 -10.20
CA SER A 139 -16.10 -29.24 -10.80
C SER A 139 -17.33 -28.86 -9.97
N TYR A 140 -18.36 -28.40 -10.66
CA TYR A 140 -19.57 -27.82 -10.08
C TYR A 140 -20.82 -28.37 -10.76
N SER A 141 -21.96 -28.22 -10.09
CA SER A 141 -23.26 -28.36 -10.72
C SER A 141 -24.15 -27.16 -10.43
N PHE A 142 -24.90 -26.74 -11.45
CA PHE A 142 -26.00 -25.80 -11.32
C PHE A 142 -27.30 -26.58 -11.33
N THR A 143 -28.16 -26.33 -10.35
CA THR A 143 -29.56 -26.73 -10.41
C THR A 143 -30.42 -25.50 -10.62
N TYR A 144 -31.34 -25.55 -11.58
CA TYR A 144 -32.27 -24.47 -11.83
C TYR A 144 -33.70 -24.98 -12.01
N ALA A 145 -34.64 -24.28 -11.39
CA ALA A 145 -36.08 -24.48 -11.57
C ALA A 145 -36.79 -23.13 -11.55
N TYR A 146 -37.80 -22.93 -12.41
CA TYR A 146 -38.68 -21.76 -12.36
C TYR A 146 -40.07 -22.21 -11.90
N LYS A 147 -40.61 -21.58 -10.85
CA LYS A 147 -42.01 -21.69 -10.39
C LYS A 147 -42.67 -23.06 -10.57
N GLY A 148 -42.22 -24.05 -9.80
CA GLY A 148 -42.82 -25.40 -9.75
C GLY A 148 -42.44 -26.32 -10.91
N GLU A 149 -41.61 -25.87 -11.85
CA GLU A 149 -40.97 -26.75 -12.83
C GLU A 149 -40.02 -27.75 -12.17
N ALA A 150 -39.83 -28.90 -12.83
CA ALA A 150 -38.82 -29.85 -12.41
C ALA A 150 -37.43 -29.22 -12.51
N PRO A 151 -36.58 -29.37 -11.46
CA PRO A 151 -35.22 -28.87 -11.51
C PRO A 151 -34.45 -29.59 -12.61
N ALA A 152 -33.69 -28.82 -13.37
CA ALA A 152 -32.70 -29.35 -14.29
C ALA A 152 -31.30 -29.12 -13.73
N GLU A 153 -30.41 -30.07 -13.98
CA GLU A 153 -29.02 -30.03 -13.50
C GLU A 153 -28.07 -29.88 -14.69
N TYR A 154 -27.08 -29.01 -14.54
CA TYR A 154 -25.95 -28.87 -15.43
C TYR A 154 -24.66 -29.10 -14.66
N LYS A 155 -23.87 -30.09 -15.06
CA LYS A 155 -22.56 -30.40 -14.44
C LYS A 155 -21.44 -29.96 -15.36
N PHE A 156 -20.42 -29.34 -14.80
CA PHE A 156 -19.26 -28.87 -15.56
C PHE A 156 -18.03 -28.75 -14.68
N SER A 157 -16.89 -28.58 -15.34
CA SER A 157 -15.62 -28.24 -14.71
C SER A 157 -15.10 -26.96 -15.35
N LEU A 158 -14.45 -26.11 -14.56
CA LEU A 158 -13.79 -24.91 -15.10
C LEU A 158 -12.67 -25.34 -16.06
N GLN A 159 -12.69 -24.82 -17.29
CA GLN A 159 -11.73 -25.25 -18.33
C GLN A 159 -10.55 -24.29 -18.53
N ASP A 160 -10.74 -22.98 -18.31
CA ASP A 160 -9.75 -21.95 -18.65
C ASP A 160 -9.36 -21.12 -17.41
N TYR A 161 -10.30 -20.30 -16.92
CA TYR A 161 -10.20 -19.58 -15.65
C TYR A 161 -11.59 -19.33 -15.08
N ALA A 162 -11.67 -18.98 -13.79
CA ALA A 162 -12.95 -18.84 -13.08
C ALA A 162 -13.98 -17.97 -13.82
N TRP A 163 -13.58 -16.79 -14.31
CA TRP A 163 -14.47 -15.89 -15.05
C TRP A 163 -14.53 -16.14 -16.57
N SER A 164 -13.98 -17.23 -17.09
CA SER A 164 -13.97 -17.47 -18.55
C SER A 164 -15.40 -17.62 -19.08
N PRO A 165 -15.81 -16.85 -20.10
CA PRO A 165 -17.12 -17.01 -20.72
C PRO A 165 -17.34 -18.42 -21.28
N LYS A 166 -16.26 -19.16 -21.60
CA LYS A 166 -16.31 -20.55 -22.08
C LYS A 166 -16.89 -21.53 -21.06
N ASN A 167 -16.80 -21.23 -19.76
CA ASN A 167 -17.37 -22.10 -18.73
C ASN A 167 -18.90 -22.01 -18.67
N TYR A 168 -19.47 -20.85 -19.03
CA TYR A 168 -20.90 -20.55 -18.83
C TYR A 168 -21.70 -20.49 -20.14
N GLU A 169 -21.02 -20.36 -21.28
CA GLU A 169 -21.65 -20.45 -22.60
C GLU A 169 -22.42 -21.78 -22.82
N PRO A 170 -21.92 -22.96 -22.39
CA PRO A 170 -22.70 -24.20 -22.53
C PRO A 170 -23.98 -24.21 -21.68
N LEU A 171 -23.96 -23.62 -20.47
CA LEU A 171 -25.16 -23.41 -19.67
C LEU A 171 -26.15 -22.53 -20.42
N ALA A 172 -25.68 -21.42 -20.99
CA ALA A 172 -26.53 -20.52 -21.79
C ALA A 172 -27.18 -21.26 -22.97
N LYS A 173 -26.40 -22.05 -23.74
CA LYS A 173 -26.90 -22.86 -24.85
C LYS A 173 -27.96 -23.87 -24.40
N GLN A 174 -27.73 -24.58 -23.29
CA GLN A 174 -28.69 -25.53 -22.73
C GLN A 174 -30.00 -24.86 -22.30
N LEU A 175 -29.91 -23.68 -21.67
CA LEU A 175 -31.09 -22.91 -21.26
C LEU A 175 -31.86 -22.36 -22.46
N ILE A 176 -31.16 -21.84 -23.48
CA ILE A 176 -31.76 -21.41 -24.75
C ILE A 176 -32.54 -22.56 -25.38
N GLU A 177 -31.95 -23.76 -25.45
CA GLU A 177 -32.60 -24.96 -25.99
C GLU A 177 -33.81 -25.38 -25.15
N LYS A 178 -33.67 -25.51 -23.83
CA LYS A 178 -34.79 -25.88 -22.93
C LYS A 178 -35.95 -24.91 -23.07
N PHE A 179 -35.67 -23.62 -23.05
CA PHE A 179 -36.70 -22.58 -23.11
C PHE A 179 -37.23 -22.35 -24.53
N LYS A 180 -36.63 -23.00 -25.54
CA LYS A 180 -36.94 -22.85 -26.97
C LYS A 180 -36.85 -21.39 -27.40
N LEU A 181 -35.79 -20.72 -26.98
CA LEU A 181 -35.49 -19.34 -27.31
C LEU A 181 -34.70 -19.30 -28.64
N ALA A 182 -34.91 -18.24 -29.41
CA ALA A 182 -34.17 -18.00 -30.65
C ALA A 182 -33.50 -16.62 -30.56
N ALA A 183 -32.22 -16.55 -30.92
CA ALA A 183 -31.50 -15.29 -30.98
C ALA A 183 -32.20 -14.31 -31.91
N THR A 184 -32.22 -13.03 -31.53
CA THR A 184 -32.69 -11.95 -32.39
C THR A 184 -31.54 -11.38 -33.21
N ALA A 185 -31.88 -10.57 -34.22
CA ALA A 185 -30.87 -9.92 -35.04
C ALA A 185 -30.05 -8.94 -34.17
N PRO A 186 -28.70 -8.92 -34.30
CA PRO A 186 -27.87 -8.00 -33.53
C PRO A 186 -28.26 -6.54 -33.79
N SER A 187 -28.55 -5.78 -32.73
CA SER A 187 -28.81 -4.34 -32.86
C SER A 187 -27.57 -3.59 -33.32
N VAL A 188 -27.80 -2.55 -34.14
CA VAL A 188 -26.76 -1.58 -34.51
C VAL A 188 -26.34 -0.80 -33.27
N MET A 189 -25.04 -0.78 -32.99
CA MET A 189 -24.46 0.02 -31.91
C MET A 189 -24.57 1.52 -32.26
N PRO A 190 -25.01 2.38 -31.33
CA PRO A 190 -24.96 3.83 -31.55
C PRO A 190 -23.53 4.35 -31.73
N ASP A 191 -23.32 5.27 -32.68
CA ASP A 191 -22.00 5.84 -32.99
C ASP A 191 -21.30 6.46 -31.76
N ASP A 192 -22.06 7.11 -30.88
CA ASP A 192 -21.53 7.75 -29.66
C ASP A 192 -21.24 6.76 -28.51
N PHE A 193 -21.52 5.46 -28.64
CA PHE A 193 -21.36 4.51 -27.52
C PHE A 193 -19.92 4.43 -27.02
N MET A 194 -18.96 4.17 -27.90
CA MET A 194 -17.54 4.04 -27.51
C MET A 194 -16.96 5.38 -27.03
N LYS A 195 -17.47 6.49 -27.58
CA LYS A 195 -17.14 7.83 -27.09
C LYS A 195 -17.61 8.07 -25.66
N ASN A 196 -18.82 7.61 -25.30
CA ASN A 196 -19.34 7.69 -23.94
C ASN A 196 -18.56 6.76 -22.98
N MET A 197 -18.15 5.58 -23.43
CA MET A 197 -17.27 4.68 -22.67
C MET A 197 -15.89 5.31 -22.39
N GLY A 198 -15.34 6.05 -23.36
CA GLY A 198 -14.08 6.77 -23.20
C GLY A 198 -14.13 7.93 -22.18
N GLN A 199 -15.31 8.48 -21.87
CA GLN A 199 -15.42 9.59 -20.90
C GLN A 199 -15.13 9.16 -19.46
N ALA A 200 -15.30 7.88 -19.13
CA ALA A 200 -14.98 7.33 -17.82
C ALA A 200 -15.61 8.11 -16.65
N ASP A 201 -16.88 8.51 -16.79
CA ASP A 201 -17.65 9.21 -15.76
C ASP A 201 -19.05 8.61 -15.56
N PHE A 202 -19.66 8.86 -14.40
CA PHE A 202 -20.99 8.33 -14.09
C PHE A 202 -22.10 8.95 -14.93
N ASP A 203 -21.93 10.17 -15.46
CA ASP A 203 -22.95 10.80 -16.31
C ASP A 203 -23.12 10.01 -17.62
N SER A 204 -22.00 9.63 -18.24
CA SER A 204 -21.94 8.82 -19.46
C SER A 204 -22.33 7.37 -19.19
N LEU A 205 -21.86 6.78 -18.07
CA LEU A 205 -22.24 5.42 -17.69
C LEU A 205 -23.74 5.30 -17.41
N PHE A 206 -24.37 6.26 -16.73
CA PHE A 206 -25.81 6.20 -16.46
C PHE A 206 -26.64 6.38 -17.72
N LYS A 207 -26.23 7.28 -18.62
CA LYS A 207 -26.87 7.46 -19.92
C LYS A 207 -26.91 6.13 -20.69
N GLU A 208 -25.77 5.47 -20.83
CA GLU A 208 -25.68 4.20 -21.55
C GLU A 208 -26.34 3.05 -20.79
N ASN A 209 -26.26 3.04 -19.46
CA ASN A 209 -26.92 2.05 -18.62
C ASN A 209 -28.44 2.06 -18.83
N ILE A 210 -29.07 3.24 -18.82
CA ILE A 210 -30.52 3.38 -19.05
C ILE A 210 -30.86 2.83 -20.44
N ARG A 211 -30.15 3.29 -21.48
CA ARG A 211 -30.40 2.86 -22.86
C ARG A 211 -30.28 1.35 -23.03
N ILE A 212 -29.18 0.76 -22.55
CA ILE A 212 -28.91 -0.67 -22.73
C ILE A 212 -29.87 -1.50 -21.89
N SER A 213 -30.15 -1.11 -20.65
CA SER A 213 -31.10 -1.81 -19.77
C SER A 213 -32.52 -1.82 -20.35
N GLU A 214 -32.98 -0.70 -20.89
CA GLU A 214 -34.27 -0.61 -21.59
C GLU A 214 -34.29 -1.47 -22.87
N ALA A 215 -33.21 -1.46 -23.65
CA ALA A 215 -33.09 -2.25 -24.86
C ALA A 215 -33.06 -3.75 -24.56
N LEU A 216 -32.25 -4.20 -23.59
CA LEU A 216 -32.18 -5.60 -23.14
C LEU A 216 -33.49 -6.07 -22.55
N SER A 217 -34.20 -5.22 -21.80
CA SER A 217 -35.52 -5.58 -21.27
C SER A 217 -36.54 -5.81 -22.39
N LYS A 218 -36.42 -5.10 -23.52
CA LYS A 218 -37.28 -5.30 -24.70
C LYS A 218 -36.85 -6.51 -25.51
N ASP A 219 -35.55 -6.69 -25.69
CA ASP A 219 -34.94 -7.75 -26.47
C ASP A 219 -33.73 -8.42 -25.77
N PRO A 220 -33.99 -9.34 -24.83
CA PRO A 220 -32.95 -9.99 -24.04
C PRO A 220 -32.20 -11.10 -24.80
N LEU A 221 -32.47 -11.30 -26.09
CA LEU A 221 -31.83 -12.31 -26.94
C LEU A 221 -30.96 -11.69 -28.05
N ASP A 222 -30.69 -10.39 -27.93
CA ASP A 222 -29.82 -9.64 -28.83
C ASP A 222 -28.35 -9.73 -28.37
N PRO A 223 -27.46 -10.39 -29.13
CA PRO A 223 -26.06 -10.54 -28.74
C PRO A 223 -25.30 -9.20 -28.67
N SER A 224 -25.62 -8.22 -29.51
CA SER A 224 -24.95 -6.91 -29.55
C SER A 224 -25.21 -6.11 -28.26
N LEU A 225 -26.41 -6.22 -27.69
CA LEU A 225 -26.74 -5.57 -26.43
C LEU A 225 -25.98 -6.18 -25.24
N HIS A 226 -25.77 -7.51 -25.25
CA HIS A 226 -24.92 -8.15 -24.25
C HIS A 226 -23.44 -7.72 -24.37
N GLU A 227 -22.91 -7.57 -25.58
CA GLU A 227 -21.56 -7.02 -25.77
C GLU A 227 -21.43 -5.59 -25.22
N GLN A 228 -22.41 -4.72 -25.50
CA GLN A 228 -22.45 -3.35 -24.97
C GLN A 228 -22.54 -3.33 -23.43
N ALA A 229 -23.34 -4.22 -22.84
CA ALA A 229 -23.46 -4.36 -21.39
C ALA A 229 -22.14 -4.80 -20.74
N ALA A 230 -21.44 -5.76 -21.34
CA ALA A 230 -20.12 -6.19 -20.89
C ALA A 230 -19.09 -5.06 -20.98
N MET A 231 -19.14 -4.24 -22.02
CA MET A 231 -18.24 -3.08 -22.17
C MET A 231 -18.53 -1.99 -21.13
N LEU A 232 -19.81 -1.74 -20.81
CA LEU A 232 -20.18 -0.80 -19.74
C LEU A 232 -19.64 -1.26 -18.38
N GLN A 233 -19.79 -2.54 -18.07
CA GLN A 233 -19.22 -3.14 -16.86
C GLN A 233 -17.69 -3.07 -16.85
N ALA A 234 -17.03 -3.20 -18.01
CA ALA A 234 -15.60 -3.04 -18.13
C ALA A 234 -15.13 -1.65 -17.73
N VAL A 235 -15.78 -0.59 -18.25
CA VAL A 235 -15.44 0.80 -17.91
C VAL A 235 -15.73 1.09 -16.43
N PHE A 236 -16.88 0.65 -15.92
CA PHE A 236 -17.21 0.79 -14.49
C PHE A 236 -16.13 0.17 -13.60
N ASN A 237 -15.67 -1.02 -13.95
CA ASN A 237 -14.59 -1.71 -13.24
C ASN A 237 -13.25 -0.96 -13.32
N MET A 238 -12.92 -0.35 -14.47
CA MET A 238 -11.70 0.45 -14.63
C MET A 238 -11.67 1.74 -13.79
N LEU A 239 -12.82 2.20 -13.27
CA LEU A 239 -12.91 3.32 -12.34
C LEU A 239 -12.56 2.95 -10.89
N GLU A 240 -12.60 1.66 -10.54
CA GLU A 240 -12.37 1.17 -9.18
C GLU A 240 -10.88 1.31 -8.79
N ILE A 241 -10.57 2.37 -8.05
CA ILE A 241 -9.21 2.72 -7.58
C ILE A 241 -9.30 3.12 -6.11
N CYS A 242 -9.46 2.13 -5.22
CA CYS A 242 -9.62 2.34 -3.77
C CYS A 242 -8.72 1.42 -2.95
N GLY A 243 -7.55 1.08 -3.51
CA GLY A 243 -6.47 0.39 -2.82
C GLY A 243 -6.90 -0.95 -2.22
N LEU A 244 -6.79 -1.07 -0.90
CA LEU A 244 -7.10 -2.31 -0.17
C LEU A 244 -8.59 -2.66 -0.22
N PHE A 245 -9.45 -1.68 -0.50
CA PHE A 245 -10.88 -1.85 -0.56
C PHE A 245 -11.39 -2.25 -1.94
N SER A 246 -10.56 -2.16 -3.00
CA SER A 246 -11.01 -2.44 -4.36
C SER A 246 -11.60 -3.83 -4.46
N ASP A 247 -12.75 -3.92 -5.13
CA ASP A 247 -13.43 -5.19 -5.37
C ASP A 247 -14.07 -5.19 -6.75
N THR A 248 -13.46 -5.93 -7.65
CA THR A 248 -13.86 -6.03 -9.04
C THR A 248 -14.60 -7.33 -9.33
N ARG A 249 -14.85 -8.20 -8.33
CA ARG A 249 -15.35 -9.55 -8.57
C ARG A 249 -16.78 -9.55 -9.13
N ALA A 250 -17.66 -8.71 -8.59
CA ALA A 250 -19.03 -8.57 -9.10
C ALA A 250 -19.10 -8.09 -10.57
N PRO A 251 -18.44 -6.99 -10.99
CA PRO A 251 -18.45 -6.59 -12.39
C PRO A 251 -17.78 -7.63 -13.31
N LEU A 252 -16.72 -8.33 -12.86
CA LEU A 252 -16.12 -9.43 -13.65
C LEU A 252 -17.10 -10.58 -13.89
N SER A 253 -17.88 -10.98 -12.88
CA SER A 253 -18.92 -12.00 -13.02
C SER A 253 -20.02 -11.57 -14.00
N ARG A 254 -20.47 -10.31 -13.92
CA ARG A 254 -21.45 -9.76 -14.87
C ARG A 254 -20.92 -9.71 -16.30
N MET A 255 -19.68 -9.25 -16.49
CA MET A 255 -19.02 -9.24 -17.81
C MET A 255 -18.97 -10.64 -18.39
N SER A 256 -18.57 -11.64 -17.59
CA SER A 256 -18.52 -13.03 -18.00
C SER A 256 -19.89 -13.54 -18.45
N ALA A 257 -20.95 -13.29 -17.66
CA ALA A 257 -22.32 -13.70 -17.99
C ALA A 257 -22.82 -13.08 -19.31
N HIS A 258 -22.62 -11.78 -19.50
CA HIS A 258 -23.01 -11.09 -20.74
C HIS A 258 -22.21 -11.62 -21.95
N LEU A 259 -20.89 -11.80 -21.83
CA LEU A 259 -20.08 -12.36 -22.92
C LEU A 259 -20.45 -13.80 -23.26
N SER A 260 -20.80 -14.62 -22.26
CA SER A 260 -21.30 -15.98 -22.48
C SER A 260 -22.61 -15.99 -23.26
N LEU A 261 -23.55 -15.08 -22.94
CA LEU A 261 -24.80 -14.94 -23.68
C LEU A 261 -24.57 -14.43 -25.10
N ALA A 262 -23.75 -13.39 -25.28
CA ALA A 262 -23.42 -12.87 -26.61
C ALA A 262 -22.88 -13.98 -27.52
N LYS A 263 -21.94 -14.80 -27.02
CA LYS A 263 -21.39 -15.95 -27.75
C LYS A 263 -22.46 -17.02 -28.02
N ALA A 264 -23.23 -17.42 -27.02
CA ALA A 264 -24.27 -18.44 -27.18
C ALA A 264 -25.35 -18.04 -28.20
N LEU A 265 -25.69 -16.75 -28.28
CA LEU A 265 -26.68 -16.20 -29.21
C LEU A 265 -26.10 -15.93 -30.62
N ASN A 266 -24.77 -15.82 -30.76
CA ASN A 266 -24.11 -15.45 -32.01
C ASN A 266 -23.12 -16.49 -32.54
N ASN A 267 -23.39 -17.78 -32.32
CA ASN A 267 -22.54 -18.90 -32.79
C ASN A 267 -21.05 -18.72 -32.43
N ASP A 268 -20.79 -18.35 -31.18
CA ASP A 268 -19.47 -18.19 -30.55
C ASP A 268 -18.63 -17.02 -31.08
N LYS A 269 -19.26 -16.11 -31.83
CA LYS A 269 -18.63 -14.89 -32.37
C LYS A 269 -18.92 -13.68 -31.49
N LEU A 270 -17.93 -12.79 -31.41
CA LEU A 270 -18.04 -11.47 -30.80
C LEU A 270 -17.77 -10.38 -31.84
N GLY A 271 -18.56 -9.31 -31.82
CA GLY A 271 -18.29 -8.06 -32.53
C GLY A 271 -17.09 -7.30 -31.95
N SER A 272 -16.80 -6.10 -32.48
CA SER A 272 -15.66 -5.29 -32.02
C SER A 272 -15.76 -4.95 -30.52
N VAL A 273 -16.94 -4.53 -30.08
CA VAL A 273 -17.22 -4.20 -28.68
C VAL A 273 -17.05 -5.42 -27.79
N GLY A 274 -17.62 -6.58 -28.17
CA GLY A 274 -17.45 -7.82 -27.42
C GLY A 274 -16.00 -8.28 -27.33
N GLN A 275 -15.21 -8.09 -28.40
CA GLN A 275 -13.77 -8.40 -28.39
C GLN A 275 -13.02 -7.51 -27.39
N ILE A 276 -13.27 -6.19 -27.40
CA ILE A 276 -12.62 -5.26 -26.45
C ILE A 276 -13.06 -5.56 -25.01
N ALA A 277 -14.34 -5.83 -24.77
CA ALA A 277 -14.84 -6.22 -23.45
C ALA A 277 -14.23 -7.53 -22.95
N ASN A 278 -14.02 -8.51 -23.84
CA ASN A 278 -13.34 -9.76 -23.50
C ASN A 278 -11.85 -9.53 -23.18
N ILE A 279 -11.16 -8.65 -23.90
CA ILE A 279 -9.78 -8.25 -23.55
C ILE A 279 -9.74 -7.60 -22.16
N ALA A 280 -10.70 -6.73 -21.85
CA ALA A 280 -10.81 -6.11 -20.54
C ALA A 280 -11.07 -7.14 -19.44
N LEU A 281 -11.89 -8.16 -19.68
CA LEU A 281 -12.13 -9.28 -18.75
C LEU A 281 -10.83 -10.04 -18.42
N GLU A 282 -10.03 -10.38 -19.44
CA GLU A 282 -8.74 -11.04 -19.24
C GLU A 282 -7.78 -10.17 -18.43
N SER A 283 -7.62 -8.88 -18.79
CA SER A 283 -6.69 -7.98 -18.11
C SER A 283 -7.10 -7.72 -16.65
N MET A 284 -8.38 -7.51 -16.37
CA MET A 284 -8.87 -7.24 -15.01
C MET A 284 -8.97 -8.51 -14.14
N SER A 285 -8.96 -9.69 -14.75
CA SER A 285 -8.70 -10.97 -14.07
C SER A 285 -7.20 -11.22 -13.83
N CYS A 286 -6.38 -10.19 -14.08
CA CYS A 286 -4.92 -10.18 -14.00
C CYS A 286 -4.23 -11.18 -14.97
N ARG A 287 -4.82 -11.50 -16.11
CA ARG A 287 -4.24 -12.40 -17.12
C ARG A 287 -3.56 -11.61 -18.23
N ASP A 288 -2.73 -10.64 -17.88
CA ASP A 288 -2.10 -9.72 -18.85
C ASP A 288 -1.19 -10.44 -19.87
N GLY A 289 -0.62 -11.59 -19.52
CA GLY A 289 0.11 -12.45 -20.46
C GLY A 289 -0.76 -13.03 -21.58
N VAL A 290 -2.08 -13.09 -21.37
CA VAL A 290 -3.09 -13.46 -22.38
C VAL A 290 -3.70 -12.21 -23.02
N ALA A 291 -4.03 -11.20 -22.23
CA ALA A 291 -4.70 -9.99 -22.71
C ALA A 291 -3.81 -9.15 -23.65
N MET A 292 -2.52 -9.00 -23.37
CA MET A 292 -1.65 -8.11 -24.17
C MET A 292 -1.47 -8.58 -25.63
N PRO A 293 -1.23 -9.88 -25.92
CA PRO A 293 -1.28 -10.38 -27.29
C PRO A 293 -2.61 -10.09 -28.00
N MET A 294 -3.74 -10.18 -27.29
CA MET A 294 -5.06 -9.86 -27.85
C MET A 294 -5.19 -8.37 -28.17
N VAL A 295 -4.69 -7.48 -27.31
CA VAL A 295 -4.62 -6.03 -27.58
C VAL A 295 -3.80 -5.76 -28.84
N GLU A 296 -2.65 -6.41 -28.99
CA GLU A 296 -1.78 -6.21 -30.15
C GLU A 296 -2.40 -6.66 -31.46
N GLU A 297 -3.16 -7.74 -31.44
CA GLU A 297 -3.92 -8.18 -32.61
C GLU A 297 -5.11 -7.24 -32.91
N ALA A 298 -5.83 -6.83 -31.87
CA ALA A 298 -6.94 -5.88 -31.96
C ALA A 298 -6.49 -4.56 -32.59
N LEU A 299 -5.32 -4.03 -32.20
CA LEU A 299 -4.78 -2.77 -32.74
C LEU A 299 -4.42 -2.83 -34.24
N LYS A 300 -4.32 -4.01 -34.86
CA LYS A 300 -4.12 -4.17 -36.32
C LYS A 300 -5.43 -4.03 -37.11
N GLN A 301 -6.57 -4.13 -36.43
CA GLN A 301 -7.89 -4.02 -37.06
C GLN A 301 -8.27 -2.56 -37.30
N GLN A 302 -9.27 -2.34 -38.15
CA GLN A 302 -9.81 -1.01 -38.43
C GLN A 302 -10.78 -0.59 -37.31
N PHE A 303 -10.24 -0.05 -36.23
CA PHE A 303 -11.00 0.54 -35.12
C PHE A 303 -11.07 2.06 -35.19
N SER A 304 -12.16 2.59 -34.61
CA SER A 304 -12.36 4.01 -34.34
C SER A 304 -11.26 4.57 -33.42
N PRO A 305 -11.05 5.90 -33.41
CA PRO A 305 -10.13 6.54 -32.47
C PRO A 305 -10.44 6.21 -31.00
N GLU A 306 -11.71 6.17 -30.63
CA GLU A 306 -12.18 5.85 -29.28
C GLU A 306 -11.85 4.40 -28.89
N GLU A 307 -12.13 3.44 -29.77
CA GLU A 307 -11.77 2.02 -29.55
C GLU A 307 -10.26 1.85 -29.40
N LYS A 308 -9.45 2.54 -30.21
CA LYS A 308 -7.98 2.53 -30.09
C LYS A 308 -7.50 3.13 -28.78
N SER A 309 -8.11 4.22 -28.33
CA SER A 309 -7.80 4.84 -27.03
C SER A 309 -8.10 3.89 -25.87
N ILE A 310 -9.22 3.17 -25.91
CA ILE A 310 -9.59 2.16 -24.91
C ILE A 310 -8.61 0.98 -24.92
N LEU A 311 -8.21 0.49 -26.10
CA LEU A 311 -7.19 -0.56 -26.21
C LEU A 311 -5.83 -0.11 -25.66
N ARG A 312 -5.41 1.14 -25.90
CA ARG A 312 -4.21 1.72 -25.28
C ARG A 312 -4.36 1.81 -23.77
N ALA A 313 -5.52 2.21 -23.25
CA ALA A 313 -5.81 2.25 -21.82
C ALA A 313 -5.64 0.87 -21.17
N LEU A 314 -6.16 -0.19 -21.81
CA LEU A 314 -5.95 -1.58 -21.39
C LEU A 314 -4.49 -2.01 -21.47
N LYS A 315 -3.76 -1.59 -22.53
CA LYS A 315 -2.32 -1.89 -22.67
C LYS A 315 -1.49 -1.24 -21.58
N ILE A 316 -1.74 0.03 -21.29
CA ILE A 316 -1.10 0.77 -20.19
C ILE A 316 -1.41 0.05 -18.88
N ARG A 317 -2.68 -0.27 -18.61
CA ARG A 317 -3.10 -0.98 -17.42
C ARG A 317 -2.37 -2.33 -17.29
N GLY A 318 -2.39 -3.18 -18.30
CA GLY A 318 -1.83 -4.53 -18.21
C GLY A 318 -0.31 -4.59 -18.17
N THR A 319 0.39 -3.67 -18.83
CA THR A 319 1.86 -3.66 -18.88
C THR A 319 2.52 -2.79 -17.82
N GLY A 320 1.79 -1.84 -17.24
CA GLY A 320 2.36 -0.76 -16.43
C GLY A 320 3.13 0.28 -17.24
N ASN A 321 3.27 0.12 -18.55
CA ASN A 321 4.06 1.01 -19.39
C ASN A 321 3.28 2.27 -19.77
N TRP A 322 3.39 3.30 -18.93
CA TRP A 322 2.77 4.61 -19.13
C TRP A 322 3.25 5.34 -20.39
N ARG A 323 4.41 4.96 -20.97
CA ARG A 323 4.97 5.59 -22.18
C ARG A 323 4.16 5.29 -23.45
N ILE A 324 3.19 4.37 -23.38
CA ILE A 324 2.25 4.05 -24.47
C ILE A 324 1.21 5.16 -24.65
N TYR A 325 1.03 6.02 -23.64
CA TYR A 325 0.06 7.11 -23.64
C TYR A 325 0.27 8.10 -24.79
N VAL A 326 -0.81 8.43 -25.51
CA VAL A 326 -0.81 9.39 -26.61
C VAL A 326 -1.74 10.56 -26.28
N GLU A 327 -1.18 11.64 -25.74
CA GLU A 327 -1.97 12.77 -25.21
C GLU A 327 -2.94 13.39 -26.21
N ALA A 328 -2.55 13.56 -27.47
CA ALA A 328 -3.37 14.17 -28.51
C ALA A 328 -4.63 13.34 -28.89
N GLU A 329 -4.63 12.05 -28.56
CA GLU A 329 -5.71 11.10 -28.90
C GLU A 329 -6.40 10.53 -27.66
N ALA A 330 -5.98 10.96 -26.46
CA ALA A 330 -6.39 10.32 -25.22
C ALA A 330 -7.82 10.70 -24.84
N THR A 331 -8.64 9.67 -24.63
CA THR A 331 -9.89 9.80 -23.87
C THR A 331 -9.60 9.93 -22.37
N PRO A 332 -10.53 10.48 -21.56
CA PRO A 332 -10.39 10.47 -20.10
C PRO A 332 -10.13 9.08 -19.50
N LEU A 333 -10.66 8.00 -20.08
CA LEU A 333 -10.36 6.63 -19.65
C LEU A 333 -8.87 6.30 -19.80
N GLU A 334 -8.28 6.61 -20.95
CA GLU A 334 -6.85 6.41 -21.22
C GLU A 334 -5.99 7.28 -20.30
N ASP A 335 -6.39 8.54 -20.11
CA ASP A 335 -5.73 9.47 -19.19
C ASP A 335 -5.72 8.96 -17.75
N ASN A 336 -6.84 8.38 -17.28
CA ASN A 336 -6.93 7.76 -15.95
C ASN A 336 -6.00 6.55 -15.80
N GLN A 337 -5.91 5.67 -16.81
CA GLN A 337 -5.00 4.51 -16.74
C GLN A 337 -3.53 4.92 -16.85
N TYR A 338 -3.22 5.91 -17.68
CA TYR A 338 -1.90 6.57 -17.71
C TYR A 338 -1.54 7.09 -16.32
N GLY A 339 -2.44 7.86 -15.71
CA GLY A 339 -2.30 8.36 -14.35
C GLY A 339 -1.97 7.28 -13.35
N LEU A 340 -2.83 6.26 -13.27
CA LEU A 340 -2.68 5.14 -12.35
C LEU A 340 -1.31 4.45 -12.46
N ARG A 341 -0.82 4.20 -13.68
CA ARG A 341 0.48 3.52 -13.86
C ARG A 341 1.66 4.46 -13.72
N PHE A 342 1.50 5.74 -14.06
CA PHE A 342 2.51 6.76 -13.81
C PHE A 342 2.79 6.87 -12.30
N THR A 343 1.75 6.95 -11.45
CA THR A 343 1.94 7.11 -9.99
C THR A 343 2.57 5.90 -9.30
N GLN A 344 2.47 4.71 -9.91
CA GLN A 344 3.03 3.47 -9.38
C GLN A 344 4.49 3.26 -9.78
N THR A 345 4.91 3.87 -10.90
CA THR A 345 6.24 3.70 -11.47
C THR A 345 7.12 4.95 -11.32
N ARG A 346 6.56 6.09 -10.86
CA ARG A 346 7.23 7.38 -10.73
C ARG A 346 7.00 8.00 -9.35
N GLY A 347 7.83 8.98 -9.00
CA GLY A 347 7.66 9.78 -7.78
C GLY A 347 6.30 10.47 -7.74
N ILE A 348 5.66 10.50 -6.56
CA ILE A 348 4.31 11.05 -6.40
C ILE A 348 4.29 12.59 -6.55
N GLU A 349 5.42 13.27 -6.29
CA GLU A 349 5.61 14.71 -6.45
C GLU A 349 5.62 15.11 -7.92
N GLU A 350 6.47 14.45 -8.73
CA GLU A 350 6.52 14.64 -10.19
C GLU A 350 5.12 14.42 -10.78
N THR A 351 4.50 13.32 -10.36
CA THR A 351 3.13 12.97 -10.72
C THR A 351 2.16 14.10 -10.38
N MET A 352 2.09 14.51 -9.11
CA MET A 352 1.18 15.57 -8.68
C MET A 352 1.44 16.88 -9.43
N ASN A 353 2.69 17.29 -9.59
CA ASN A 353 3.07 18.51 -10.30
C ASN A 353 2.63 18.49 -11.76
N LYS A 354 2.90 17.38 -12.46
CA LYS A 354 2.50 17.18 -13.85
C LYS A 354 0.97 17.22 -14.00
N LEU A 355 0.26 16.58 -13.08
CA LEU A 355 -1.20 16.46 -13.12
C LEU A 355 -1.93 17.75 -12.72
N VAL A 356 -1.47 18.44 -11.67
CA VAL A 356 -2.03 19.73 -11.26
C VAL A 356 -1.83 20.76 -12.37
N ARG A 357 -0.66 20.79 -13.03
CA ARG A 357 -0.41 21.65 -14.19
C ARG A 357 -1.35 21.34 -15.36
N LYS A 358 -1.65 20.06 -15.59
CA LYS A 358 -2.53 19.62 -16.69
C LYS A 358 -3.99 20.05 -16.49
N HIS A 359 -4.54 19.89 -15.29
CA HIS A 359 -5.99 20.05 -15.07
C HIS A 359 -6.41 21.35 -14.36
N GLY A 360 -5.49 22.09 -13.73
CA GLY A 360 -5.78 23.27 -12.91
C GLY A 360 -6.44 22.95 -11.57
N SER A 361 -7.39 22.01 -11.54
CA SER A 361 -7.97 21.38 -10.35
C SER A 361 -8.04 19.87 -10.55
N LEU A 362 -7.81 19.07 -9.50
CA LEU A 362 -7.80 17.61 -9.61
C LEU A 362 -9.23 17.06 -9.68
N PRO A 363 -9.63 16.35 -10.76
CA PRO A 363 -10.87 15.59 -10.78
C PRO A 363 -10.86 14.47 -9.74
N ILE A 364 -12.03 13.98 -9.32
CA ILE A 364 -12.14 12.94 -8.30
C ILE A 364 -11.35 11.68 -8.64
N GLN A 365 -11.34 11.25 -9.91
CA GLN A 365 -10.60 10.06 -10.32
C GLN A 365 -9.09 10.21 -10.10
N TRP A 366 -8.57 11.42 -10.24
CA TRP A 366 -7.16 11.73 -9.99
C TRP A 366 -6.84 11.79 -8.50
N PHE A 367 -7.77 12.28 -7.68
CA PHE A 367 -7.68 12.16 -6.23
C PHE A 367 -7.58 10.70 -5.78
N ARG A 368 -8.40 9.80 -6.37
CA ARG A 368 -8.35 8.36 -6.13
C ARG A 368 -7.02 7.74 -6.55
N ILE A 369 -6.53 8.10 -7.73
CA ILE A 369 -5.23 7.66 -8.27
C ILE A 369 -4.07 8.07 -7.32
N LEU A 370 -4.01 9.34 -6.94
CA LEU A 370 -2.98 9.85 -6.02
C LEU A 370 -3.11 9.22 -4.62
N ASP A 371 -4.34 9.02 -4.14
CA ASP A 371 -4.56 8.37 -2.84
C ASP A 371 -4.23 6.87 -2.84
N SER A 372 -4.23 6.21 -4.01
CA SER A 372 -3.80 4.81 -4.12
C SER A 372 -2.27 4.62 -4.09
N GLY A 373 -1.51 5.67 -4.39
CA GLY A 373 -0.05 5.64 -4.47
C GLY A 373 0.69 5.87 -3.14
N PRO A 374 2.02 5.63 -3.12
CA PRO A 374 2.89 6.09 -2.04
C PRO A 374 2.80 7.62 -1.94
N LYS A 375 2.82 8.16 -0.71
CA LYS A 375 2.66 9.60 -0.45
C LYS A 375 3.92 10.14 0.22
N SER A 376 4.28 11.38 -0.07
CA SER A 376 5.13 12.19 0.82
C SER A 376 4.27 12.93 1.85
N VAL A 377 4.91 13.61 2.80
CA VAL A 377 4.22 14.51 3.72
C VAL A 377 3.56 15.68 2.98
N GLN A 378 4.26 16.25 1.99
CA GLN A 378 3.77 17.39 1.21
C GLN A 378 2.54 17.00 0.37
N THR A 379 2.67 15.97 -0.45
CA THR A 379 1.56 15.48 -1.29
C THR A 379 0.42 14.93 -0.44
N GLY A 380 0.74 14.29 0.68
CA GLY A 380 -0.26 13.84 1.64
C GLY A 380 -1.13 14.99 2.18
N HIS A 381 -0.55 16.15 2.51
CA HIS A 381 -1.35 17.32 2.92
C HIS A 381 -2.32 17.79 1.84
N VAL A 382 -1.91 17.78 0.56
CA VAL A 382 -2.77 18.18 -0.56
C VAL A 382 -3.94 17.21 -0.73
N ILE A 383 -3.66 15.90 -0.71
CA ILE A 383 -4.69 14.86 -0.86
C ILE A 383 -5.67 14.89 0.32
N GLN A 384 -5.14 14.88 1.56
CA GLN A 384 -5.97 14.75 2.76
C GLN A 384 -6.80 15.99 3.07
N ALA A 385 -6.43 17.17 2.54
CA ALA A 385 -7.27 18.35 2.62
C ALA A 385 -8.62 18.21 1.89
N GLY A 386 -8.73 17.27 0.92
CA GLY A 386 -9.88 17.22 0.01
C GLY A 386 -10.52 15.86 -0.22
N ILE A 387 -9.80 14.74 -0.05
CA ILE A 387 -10.24 13.43 -0.57
C ILE A 387 -11.59 12.98 -0.02
N VAL A 388 -11.81 12.99 1.31
CA VAL A 388 -13.09 12.54 1.89
C VAL A 388 -14.23 13.43 1.43
N SER A 389 -14.06 14.75 1.41
CA SER A 389 -15.09 15.66 0.90
C SER A 389 -15.35 15.49 -0.59
N ALA A 390 -14.33 15.17 -1.38
CA ALA A 390 -14.47 14.92 -2.81
C ALA A 390 -15.26 13.63 -3.08
N GLU A 391 -14.99 12.55 -2.34
CA GLU A 391 -15.75 11.30 -2.43
C GLU A 391 -17.22 11.49 -2.03
N LEU A 392 -17.50 12.24 -0.96
CA LEU A 392 -18.88 12.52 -0.55
C LEU A 392 -19.64 13.37 -1.59
N ARG A 393 -18.96 14.31 -2.25
CA ARG A 393 -19.56 15.10 -3.35
C ARG A 393 -19.83 14.23 -4.57
N ASP A 394 -18.91 13.33 -4.93
CA ASP A 394 -19.08 12.43 -6.06
C ASP A 394 -20.21 11.41 -5.82
N PHE A 395 -20.31 10.89 -4.59
CA PHE A 395 -21.44 10.07 -4.16
C PHE A 395 -22.77 10.82 -4.27
N LEU A 396 -22.88 12.04 -3.73
CA LEU A 396 -24.10 12.85 -3.83
C LEU A 396 -24.45 13.17 -5.29
N LYS A 397 -23.47 13.56 -6.11
CA LYS A 397 -23.66 13.83 -7.53
C LYS A 397 -24.25 12.60 -8.21
N SER A 398 -23.66 11.43 -7.96
CA SER A 398 -24.10 10.15 -8.53
C SER A 398 -25.51 9.78 -8.05
N TYR A 399 -25.80 9.90 -6.75
CA TYR A 399 -27.12 9.62 -6.18
C TYR A 399 -28.20 10.51 -6.79
N ASN A 400 -27.97 11.83 -6.79
CA ASN A 400 -28.88 12.82 -7.32
C ASN A 400 -29.16 12.58 -8.81
N LYS A 401 -28.11 12.29 -9.58
CA LYS A 401 -28.23 11.97 -11.00
C LYS A 401 -29.02 10.68 -11.24
N TYR A 402 -28.70 9.60 -10.52
CA TYR A 402 -29.34 8.30 -10.70
C TYR A 402 -30.81 8.32 -10.26
N LYS A 403 -31.10 8.94 -9.12
CA LYS A 403 -32.45 8.98 -8.53
C LYS A 403 -33.31 10.14 -9.05
N GLY A 404 -32.74 11.08 -9.79
CA GLY A 404 -33.43 12.31 -10.22
C GLY A 404 -33.79 13.23 -9.05
N THR A 405 -32.90 13.37 -8.06
CA THR A 405 -33.10 14.19 -6.85
C THR A 405 -32.03 15.27 -6.72
N ASN A 406 -32.15 16.17 -5.74
CA ASN A 406 -31.18 17.24 -5.47
C ASN A 406 -30.85 17.33 -3.96
N ARG A 407 -30.48 16.21 -3.35
CA ARG A 407 -30.12 16.12 -1.92
C ARG A 407 -28.71 16.63 -1.65
N ASP A 408 -28.49 17.16 -0.45
CA ASP A 408 -27.19 17.61 0.07
C ASP A 408 -26.82 16.98 1.43
N ASP A 409 -27.67 16.11 1.96
CA ASP A 409 -27.62 15.60 3.33
C ASP A 409 -27.01 14.18 3.44
N VAL A 410 -25.71 14.06 3.17
CA VAL A 410 -24.97 12.77 3.12
C VAL A 410 -25.24 11.85 4.32
N GLN A 411 -25.38 12.41 5.53
CA GLN A 411 -25.57 11.62 6.75
C GLN A 411 -26.87 10.80 6.75
N ASN A 412 -27.90 11.27 6.05
CA ASN A 412 -29.16 10.56 5.92
C ASN A 412 -29.15 9.53 4.77
N LEU A 413 -28.02 9.41 4.06
CA LEU A 413 -27.82 8.49 2.95
C LEU A 413 -26.89 7.32 3.32
N ILE A 414 -26.49 7.17 4.58
CA ILE A 414 -25.71 6.00 5.03
C ILE A 414 -26.41 4.66 4.71
N PRO A 415 -27.74 4.51 4.83
CA PRO A 415 -28.42 3.28 4.40
C PRO A 415 -28.19 2.94 2.92
N GLU A 416 -28.02 3.94 2.05
CA GLU A 416 -27.72 3.71 0.62
C GLU A 416 -26.32 3.13 0.44
N LEU A 417 -25.33 3.58 1.23
CA LEU A 417 -23.96 3.05 1.20
C LEU A 417 -23.83 1.61 1.72
N ASN A 418 -24.91 1.06 2.29
CA ASN A 418 -25.00 -0.32 2.77
C ASN A 418 -25.66 -1.28 1.79
N LEU A 419 -26.10 -0.79 0.62
CA LEU A 419 -26.59 -1.64 -0.44
C LEU A 419 -25.44 -2.51 -0.98
N SER A 420 -25.73 -3.79 -1.19
CA SER A 420 -24.78 -4.75 -1.75
C SER A 420 -24.91 -4.78 -3.27
N SER A 421 -23.79 -4.97 -3.99
CA SER A 421 -23.83 -5.15 -5.44
C SER A 421 -24.89 -6.19 -5.84
N THR A 422 -25.69 -5.86 -6.85
CA THR A 422 -26.79 -6.72 -7.29
C THR A 422 -26.36 -7.62 -8.44
N ARG A 423 -27.26 -8.54 -8.77
CA ARG A 423 -27.29 -9.24 -10.06
C ARG A 423 -28.04 -8.39 -11.10
N CYS A 424 -28.47 -9.01 -12.21
CA CYS A 424 -29.25 -8.35 -13.27
C CYS A 424 -30.62 -7.80 -12.83
N PHE A 425 -31.07 -8.10 -11.60
CA PHE A 425 -32.31 -7.59 -11.00
C PHE A 425 -32.06 -6.89 -9.65
N ILE A 426 -32.79 -5.79 -9.42
CA ILE A 426 -32.78 -5.04 -8.16
C ILE A 426 -33.95 -5.54 -7.29
N ALA A 427 -33.64 -6.37 -6.28
CA ALA A 427 -34.57 -6.90 -5.26
C ALA A 427 -35.70 -7.85 -5.73
N ASP A 428 -36.34 -8.50 -4.75
CA ASP A 428 -37.36 -9.57 -4.91
C ASP A 428 -38.79 -9.07 -5.24
N SER A 429 -38.95 -7.79 -5.61
CA SER A 429 -40.27 -7.14 -5.79
C SER A 429 -40.75 -7.14 -7.25
N GLY A 430 -41.37 -8.24 -7.66
CA GLY A 430 -42.14 -8.35 -8.91
C GLY A 430 -41.31 -8.31 -10.20
N ALA A 431 -41.96 -8.18 -11.36
CA ALA A 431 -41.26 -8.07 -12.64
C ALA A 431 -40.58 -6.71 -12.79
N GLN A 432 -39.29 -6.71 -12.48
CA GLN A 432 -38.38 -5.60 -12.74
C GLN A 432 -37.78 -5.72 -14.16
N PRO A 433 -37.41 -4.61 -14.80
CA PRO A 433 -36.60 -4.64 -16.01
C PRO A 433 -35.20 -5.20 -15.73
N LEU A 434 -34.56 -5.77 -16.75
CA LEU A 434 -33.14 -6.12 -16.71
C LEU A 434 -32.33 -4.85 -16.49
N THR A 435 -31.39 -4.89 -15.55
CA THR A 435 -30.52 -3.76 -15.22
C THR A 435 -29.06 -4.13 -15.42
N VAL A 436 -28.36 -3.41 -16.31
CA VAL A 436 -26.94 -3.64 -16.56
C VAL A 436 -26.09 -3.18 -15.40
N LEU A 437 -26.33 -1.98 -14.87
CA LEU A 437 -25.64 -1.38 -13.71
C LEU A 437 -26.68 -0.76 -12.78
N SER A 438 -26.82 -1.31 -11.58
CA SER A 438 -27.81 -0.83 -10.61
C SER A 438 -27.26 0.30 -9.75
N TRP A 439 -28.15 0.99 -9.03
CA TRP A 439 -27.74 1.92 -8.00
C TRP A 439 -26.94 1.22 -6.90
N ASP A 440 -27.30 0.01 -6.53
CA ASP A 440 -26.67 -0.76 -5.46
C ASP A 440 -25.20 -1.08 -5.81
N ASP A 441 -24.90 -1.37 -7.08
CA ASP A 441 -23.51 -1.53 -7.54
C ASP A 441 -22.70 -0.23 -7.38
N VAL A 442 -23.30 0.89 -7.76
CA VAL A 442 -22.70 2.23 -7.68
C VAL A 442 -22.53 2.66 -6.22
N ALA A 443 -23.49 2.34 -5.36
CA ALA A 443 -23.42 2.62 -3.94
C ALA A 443 -22.31 1.79 -3.27
N ALA A 444 -22.17 0.51 -3.63
CA ALA A 444 -21.07 -0.34 -3.17
C ALA A 444 -19.71 0.20 -3.62
N PHE A 445 -19.60 0.70 -4.86
CA PHE A 445 -18.42 1.43 -5.36
C PHE A 445 -18.08 2.63 -4.48
N HIS A 446 -19.03 3.53 -4.25
CA HIS A 446 -18.81 4.73 -3.42
C HIS A 446 -18.48 4.37 -1.96
N SER A 447 -19.12 3.33 -1.42
CA SER A 447 -18.85 2.81 -0.07
C SER A 447 -17.38 2.43 0.10
N ARG A 448 -16.80 1.68 -0.86
CA ARG A 448 -15.38 1.28 -0.85
C ARG A 448 -14.44 2.47 -1.01
N HIS A 449 -14.77 3.41 -1.89
CA HIS A 449 -13.98 4.61 -2.12
C HIS A 449 -13.96 5.54 -0.88
N ILE A 450 -15.10 5.75 -0.22
CA ILE A 450 -15.18 6.47 1.05
C ILE A 450 -14.39 5.73 2.15
N ALA A 451 -14.51 4.41 2.24
CA ALA A 451 -13.77 3.61 3.22
C ALA A 451 -12.24 3.73 3.05
N ASN A 452 -11.76 3.73 1.80
CA ASN A 452 -10.36 3.98 1.49
C ASN A 452 -9.93 5.39 1.90
N ALA A 453 -10.69 6.43 1.51
CA ALA A 453 -10.39 7.81 1.86
C ALA A 453 -10.30 8.03 3.38
N LEU A 454 -11.23 7.46 4.16
CA LEU A 454 -11.20 7.53 5.63
C LEU A 454 -9.96 6.83 6.23
N SER A 455 -9.59 5.68 5.67
CA SER A 455 -8.42 4.92 6.10
C SER A 455 -7.12 5.66 5.77
N SER A 456 -7.02 6.22 4.56
CA SER A 456 -5.88 7.01 4.11
C SER A 456 -5.69 8.28 4.94
N GLU A 457 -6.76 9.02 5.22
CA GLU A 457 -6.70 10.23 6.06
C GLU A 457 -6.21 9.92 7.46
N TYR A 458 -6.75 8.86 8.07
CA TYR A 458 -6.29 8.41 9.38
C TYR A 458 -4.81 8.03 9.36
N LEU A 459 -4.40 7.17 8.42
CA LEU A 459 -3.02 6.67 8.35
C LEU A 459 -2.02 7.80 8.07
N PHE A 460 -2.39 8.78 7.25
CA PHE A 460 -1.59 9.98 7.06
C PHE A 460 -1.39 10.71 8.38
N ASN A 461 -2.47 11.05 9.08
CA ASN A 461 -2.40 11.80 10.35
C ASN A 461 -1.65 11.02 11.44
N ALA A 462 -1.87 9.71 11.54
CA ALA A 462 -1.31 8.87 12.59
C ALA A 462 0.15 8.47 12.34
N ARG A 463 0.53 8.18 11.10
CA ARG A 463 1.81 7.52 10.78
C ARG A 463 2.76 8.37 9.93
N MET A 464 2.24 9.22 9.07
CA MET A 464 3.06 10.05 8.20
C MET A 464 3.29 11.44 8.80
N TYR A 465 2.22 12.15 9.13
CA TYR A 465 2.29 13.45 9.77
C TYR A 465 2.60 13.34 11.27
N GLY A 466 2.13 12.25 11.91
CA GLY A 466 2.46 11.92 13.29
C GLY A 466 1.75 12.79 14.34
N VAL A 467 0.60 13.37 13.99
CA VAL A 467 -0.20 14.22 14.90
C VAL A 467 -1.33 13.39 15.50
N GLU A 468 -1.06 12.73 16.63
CA GLU A 468 -2.00 11.81 17.30
C GLU A 468 -3.37 12.44 17.59
N GLN A 469 -3.41 13.71 17.99
CA GLN A 469 -4.67 14.42 18.25
C GLN A 469 -5.53 14.52 16.99
N LEU A 470 -4.91 14.84 15.85
CA LEU A 470 -5.61 14.95 14.57
C LEU A 470 -6.06 13.57 14.08
N ALA A 471 -5.23 12.54 14.26
CA ALA A 471 -5.60 11.15 13.98
C ALA A 471 -6.82 10.71 14.83
N LYS A 472 -6.84 11.04 16.12
CA LYS A 472 -7.98 10.76 17.00
C LYS A 472 -9.24 11.49 16.55
N GLN A 473 -9.14 12.78 16.22
CA GLN A 473 -10.27 13.56 15.69
C GLN A 473 -10.80 12.96 14.37
N THR A 474 -9.90 12.50 13.50
CA THR A 474 -10.25 11.82 12.25
C THR A 474 -11.03 10.53 12.55
N ALA A 475 -10.53 9.69 13.46
CA ALA A 475 -11.20 8.45 13.85
C ALA A 475 -12.57 8.69 14.50
N ASP A 476 -12.68 9.66 15.42
CA ASP A 476 -13.94 9.99 16.10
C ASP A 476 -14.98 10.54 15.10
N ARG A 477 -14.55 11.40 14.15
CA ARG A 477 -15.40 11.87 13.05
C ARG A 477 -15.84 10.72 12.16
N ALA A 478 -14.94 9.84 11.76
CA ALA A 478 -15.26 8.68 10.92
C ALA A 478 -16.27 7.76 11.62
N LYS A 479 -16.05 7.43 12.90
CA LYS A 479 -16.99 6.62 13.71
C LYS A 479 -18.37 7.27 13.81
N SER A 480 -18.41 8.59 14.04
CA SER A 480 -19.68 9.32 14.21
C SER A 480 -20.52 9.36 12.93
N LEU A 481 -19.89 9.50 11.76
CA LEU A 481 -20.58 9.69 10.49
C LEU A 481 -20.83 8.36 9.77
N PHE A 482 -19.86 7.45 9.81
CA PHE A 482 -19.81 6.25 8.98
C PHE A 482 -19.81 4.95 9.79
N GLY A 483 -19.90 5.02 11.11
CA GLY A 483 -19.88 3.83 11.99
C GLY A 483 -20.99 2.81 11.74
N LYS A 484 -22.03 3.18 10.98
CA LYS A 484 -23.12 2.31 10.55
C LYS A 484 -22.92 1.69 9.16
N MET A 485 -21.82 1.99 8.46
CA MET A 485 -21.53 1.32 7.18
C MET A 485 -21.17 -0.15 7.43
N ASN A 486 -21.68 -1.06 6.60
CA ASN A 486 -21.44 -2.50 6.72
C ASN A 486 -19.94 -2.85 6.66
N ILE A 487 -19.18 -2.12 5.84
CA ILE A 487 -17.72 -2.30 5.70
C ILE A 487 -16.90 -1.42 6.66
N PHE A 488 -17.52 -0.62 7.53
CA PHE A 488 -16.80 0.21 8.50
C PHE A 488 -15.87 -0.59 9.44
N PRO A 489 -16.16 -1.85 9.83
CA PRO A 489 -15.21 -2.64 10.61
C PRO A 489 -13.83 -2.75 9.95
N LEU A 490 -13.76 -2.78 8.62
CA LEU A 490 -12.49 -2.81 7.86
C LEU A 490 -11.70 -1.50 7.99
N VAL A 491 -12.40 -0.36 8.04
CA VAL A 491 -11.80 0.97 8.29
C VAL A 491 -11.33 1.07 9.73
N ASN A 492 -12.19 0.72 10.68
CA ASN A 492 -11.92 0.81 12.11
C ASN A 492 -10.73 -0.06 12.52
N ALA A 493 -10.50 -1.20 11.85
CA ALA A 493 -9.34 -2.06 12.03
C ALA A 493 -8.00 -1.39 11.70
N ARG A 494 -8.00 -0.23 11.03
CA ARG A 494 -6.80 0.55 10.71
C ARG A 494 -6.46 1.60 11.76
N PHE A 495 -7.38 1.88 12.68
CA PHE A 495 -7.18 2.87 13.71
C PHE A 495 -6.28 2.31 14.82
N ASN A 496 -5.49 3.19 15.45
CA ASN A 496 -4.82 2.89 16.71
C ASN A 496 -5.90 2.90 17.81
N LEU A 497 -6.39 1.71 18.13
CA LEU A 497 -7.43 1.49 19.12
C LEU A 497 -6.84 1.02 20.45
N GLU A 498 -7.43 1.51 21.54
CA GLU A 498 -7.21 0.95 22.88
C GLU A 498 -7.74 -0.49 22.95
N GLU A 499 -7.29 -1.27 23.93
CA GLU A 499 -7.60 -2.71 24.04
C GLU A 499 -9.10 -3.04 23.95
N ALA A 500 -9.94 -2.38 24.74
CA ALA A 500 -11.39 -2.62 24.71
C ALA A 500 -12.03 -2.25 23.36
N GLU A 501 -11.58 -1.16 22.73
CA GLU A 501 -12.08 -0.76 21.40
C GLU A 501 -11.59 -1.72 20.31
N ARG A 502 -10.36 -2.21 20.43
CA ARG A 502 -9.77 -3.22 19.55
C ARG A 502 -10.55 -4.52 19.64
N ASP A 503 -10.86 -5.02 20.83
CA ASP A 503 -11.60 -6.28 21.00
C ASP A 503 -13.01 -6.19 20.42
N LYS A 504 -13.69 -5.05 20.60
CA LYS A 504 -14.97 -4.78 19.94
C LYS A 504 -14.81 -4.78 18.42
N MET A 505 -13.81 -4.08 17.89
CA MET A 505 -13.54 -4.04 16.45
C MET A 505 -13.28 -5.45 15.89
N LEU A 506 -12.51 -6.28 16.59
CA LEU A 506 -12.24 -7.66 16.17
C LEU A 506 -13.51 -8.52 16.17
N THR A 507 -14.41 -8.30 17.13
CA THR A 507 -15.72 -8.94 17.16
C THR A 507 -16.59 -8.49 15.99
N ASP A 508 -16.65 -7.18 15.73
CA ASP A 508 -17.40 -6.62 14.59
C ASP A 508 -16.86 -7.17 13.25
N PHE A 509 -15.53 -7.26 13.11
CA PHE A 509 -14.88 -7.83 11.94
C PHE A 509 -15.18 -9.33 11.80
N GLN A 510 -15.06 -10.11 12.87
CA GLN A 510 -15.40 -11.53 12.88
C GLN A 510 -16.87 -11.77 12.47
N ASN A 511 -17.79 -10.95 12.97
CA ASN A 511 -19.20 -11.02 12.59
C ASN A 511 -19.40 -10.73 11.10
N LEU A 512 -18.69 -9.75 10.55
CA LEU A 512 -18.70 -9.46 9.11
C LEU A 512 -18.19 -10.67 8.30
N LEU A 513 -17.11 -11.33 8.74
CA LEU A 513 -16.57 -12.52 8.06
C LEU A 513 -17.55 -13.70 8.07
N VAL A 514 -18.29 -13.90 9.16
CA VAL A 514 -19.26 -15.00 9.27
C VAL A 514 -20.51 -14.71 8.45
N ALA A 515 -21.01 -13.48 8.48
CA ALA A 515 -22.25 -13.12 7.79
C ALA A 515 -22.07 -12.86 6.29
N HIS A 516 -20.96 -12.21 5.92
CA HIS A 516 -20.73 -11.68 4.57
C HIS A 516 -19.24 -11.79 4.15
N PRO A 517 -18.68 -13.01 4.06
CA PRO A 517 -17.30 -13.19 3.62
C PRO A 517 -17.05 -12.61 2.22
N GLU A 518 -18.07 -12.57 1.37
CA GLU A 518 -18.01 -11.98 0.02
C GLU A 518 -17.75 -10.47 0.03
N LEU A 519 -18.11 -9.73 1.09
CA LEU A 519 -17.84 -8.29 1.19
C LEU A 519 -16.39 -7.97 1.59
N VAL A 520 -15.61 -8.97 2.00
CA VAL A 520 -14.25 -8.77 2.49
C VAL A 520 -13.24 -9.23 1.44
N THR A 521 -12.53 -8.26 0.87
CA THR A 521 -11.40 -8.51 -0.03
C THR A 521 -10.28 -9.30 0.67
N SER A 522 -9.54 -10.11 -0.10
CA SER A 522 -8.39 -10.84 0.45
C SER A 522 -7.33 -9.90 1.03
N TYR A 523 -7.16 -8.72 0.46
CA TYR A 523 -6.21 -7.73 0.97
C TYR A 523 -6.57 -7.25 2.37
N ASN A 524 -7.83 -6.86 2.60
CA ASN A 524 -8.28 -6.45 3.93
C ASN A 524 -8.19 -7.61 4.92
N TRP A 525 -8.67 -8.80 4.55
CA TRP A 525 -8.67 -9.96 5.44
C TRP A 525 -7.26 -10.35 5.87
N THR A 526 -6.35 -10.58 4.92
CA THR A 526 -4.95 -10.96 5.23
C THR A 526 -4.24 -9.89 6.04
N THR A 527 -4.48 -8.61 5.74
CA THR A 527 -3.82 -7.52 6.48
C THR A 527 -4.28 -7.46 7.93
N ILE A 528 -5.59 -7.56 8.16
CA ILE A 528 -6.17 -7.52 9.51
C ILE A 528 -5.76 -8.79 10.28
N ALA A 529 -5.95 -9.97 9.71
CA ALA A 529 -5.56 -11.24 10.33
C ALA A 529 -4.06 -11.27 10.68
N GLY A 530 -3.19 -10.80 9.79
CA GLY A 530 -1.76 -10.72 10.05
C GLY A 530 -1.38 -9.73 11.16
N ASN A 531 -2.13 -8.64 11.32
CA ASN A 531 -1.94 -7.74 12.45
C ASN A 531 -2.42 -8.39 13.76
N VAL A 532 -3.58 -9.03 13.73
CA VAL A 532 -4.17 -9.74 14.88
C VAL A 532 -3.26 -10.85 15.38
N ALA A 533 -2.72 -11.69 14.49
CA ALA A 533 -1.78 -12.76 14.86
C ALA A 533 -0.57 -12.23 15.65
N ARG A 534 -0.15 -10.98 15.40
CA ARG A 534 0.96 -10.33 16.08
C ARG A 534 0.55 -9.61 17.38
N THR A 535 -0.61 -8.96 17.41
CA THR A 535 -1.00 -8.06 18.52
C THR A 535 -2.02 -8.66 19.47
N ALA A 536 -2.79 -9.65 19.02
CA ALA A 536 -3.84 -10.34 19.76
C ALA A 536 -3.94 -11.81 19.30
N PRO A 537 -2.89 -12.64 19.48
CA PRO A 537 -2.84 -14.01 18.97
C PRO A 537 -3.93 -14.95 19.54
N GLN A 538 -4.60 -14.55 20.62
CA GLN A 538 -5.71 -15.29 21.24
C GLN A 538 -7.08 -14.95 20.61
N SER A 539 -7.13 -14.07 19.62
CA SER A 539 -8.37 -13.67 18.94
C SER A 539 -8.95 -14.81 18.11
N SER A 540 -10.28 -14.88 18.03
CA SER A 540 -11.03 -15.86 17.23
C SER A 540 -11.25 -15.45 15.77
N VAL A 541 -10.50 -14.46 15.26
CA VAL A 541 -10.60 -14.03 13.87
C VAL A 541 -10.27 -15.19 12.92
N LEU A 542 -11.23 -15.49 12.04
CA LEU A 542 -11.08 -16.55 11.03
C LEU A 542 -9.88 -16.27 10.13
N GLN A 543 -9.17 -17.34 9.78
CA GLN A 543 -8.04 -17.27 8.89
C GLN A 543 -8.50 -17.11 7.43
N PRO A 544 -7.82 -16.27 6.61
CA PRO A 544 -8.21 -16.03 5.22
C PRO A 544 -8.30 -17.31 4.36
N GLU A 545 -7.46 -18.31 4.63
CA GLU A 545 -7.38 -19.56 3.88
C GLU A 545 -8.65 -20.41 3.93
N LEU A 546 -9.56 -20.13 4.88
CA LEU A 546 -10.86 -20.80 4.94
C LEU A 546 -11.79 -20.37 3.80
N TRP A 547 -11.68 -19.13 3.32
CA TRP A 547 -12.53 -18.58 2.26
C TRP A 547 -11.80 -18.49 0.92
N PHE A 548 -10.51 -18.15 0.95
CA PHE A 548 -9.65 -18.05 -0.24
C PHE A 548 -8.94 -19.39 -0.50
N ASP A 549 -9.73 -20.42 -0.79
CA ASP A 549 -9.25 -21.75 -1.21
C ASP A 549 -10.00 -22.20 -2.49
N PRO A 550 -9.34 -22.39 -3.64
CA PRO A 550 -7.89 -22.23 -3.85
C PRO A 550 -7.42 -20.80 -3.56
N PRO A 551 -6.11 -20.59 -3.25
CA PRO A 551 -5.57 -19.28 -2.92
C PRO A 551 -5.95 -18.21 -3.93
N MET A 552 -5.95 -18.58 -5.21
CA MET A 552 -6.34 -17.74 -6.34
C MET A 552 -7.50 -18.41 -7.08
N PRO A 553 -8.52 -17.66 -7.55
CA PRO A 553 -9.49 -18.19 -8.49
C PRO A 553 -8.79 -18.85 -9.67
N MET A 554 -9.25 -20.05 -10.05
CA MET A 554 -8.61 -20.91 -11.04
C MET A 554 -8.21 -20.13 -12.30
N GLY A 555 -6.97 -20.33 -12.75
CA GLY A 555 -6.43 -19.71 -13.96
C GLY A 555 -6.13 -18.21 -13.84
N THR A 556 -6.12 -17.61 -12.65
CA THR A 556 -5.86 -16.16 -12.49
C THR A 556 -4.69 -15.88 -11.55
N VAL A 557 -4.20 -14.64 -11.56
CA VAL A 557 -3.33 -14.10 -10.51
C VAL A 557 -4.05 -13.01 -9.68
N PHE A 558 -5.38 -13.09 -9.63
CA PHE A 558 -6.24 -12.12 -8.97
C PHE A 558 -5.90 -11.95 -7.47
N TYR A 559 -5.46 -10.75 -7.08
CA TYR A 559 -4.98 -10.42 -5.72
C TYR A 559 -3.84 -11.29 -5.19
N TYR A 560 -2.85 -11.57 -6.05
CA TYR A 560 -1.68 -12.39 -5.73
C TYR A 560 -1.01 -12.07 -4.38
N CYS A 561 -0.67 -10.79 -4.16
CA CYS A 561 0.14 -10.38 -3.00
C CYS A 561 -0.46 -10.78 -1.64
N PRO A 562 -1.73 -10.44 -1.31
CA PRO A 562 -2.31 -10.83 -0.02
C PRO A 562 -2.62 -12.33 0.09
N ARG A 563 -2.68 -13.09 -1.01
CA ARG A 563 -3.07 -14.52 -1.00
C ARG A 563 -1.89 -15.48 -0.83
N LEU A 564 -0.66 -15.00 -1.09
CA LEU A 564 0.56 -15.81 -0.91
C LEU A 564 1.28 -15.62 0.42
N LYS A 565 0.91 -14.63 1.24
CA LYS A 565 1.57 -14.38 2.53
C LYS A 565 1.67 -15.65 3.40
N ASN A 566 0.70 -16.54 3.28
CA ASN A 566 0.61 -17.78 4.03
C ASN A 566 0.81 -19.06 3.18
N ASN A 567 1.01 -18.92 1.86
CA ASN A 567 1.13 -20.04 0.91
C ASN A 567 2.50 -20.06 0.25
N LYS A 568 3.32 -21.06 0.59
CA LYS A 568 4.64 -21.25 -0.05
C LYS A 568 4.45 -21.81 -1.46
N THR A 569 4.79 -21.02 -2.46
CA THR A 569 4.72 -21.41 -3.87
C THR A 569 6.04 -22.00 -4.36
N ASP A 570 5.99 -23.07 -5.15
CA ASP A 570 7.15 -23.64 -5.83
C ASP A 570 7.48 -22.91 -7.15
N VAL A 571 8.65 -23.22 -7.74
CA VAL A 571 9.10 -22.57 -8.97
C VAL A 571 8.16 -22.86 -10.14
N ALA A 572 7.59 -24.08 -10.21
CA ALA A 572 6.69 -24.48 -11.29
C ALA A 572 5.42 -23.63 -11.29
N THR A 573 4.80 -23.48 -10.13
CA THR A 573 3.61 -22.64 -9.94
C THR A 573 3.94 -21.17 -10.19
N LEU A 574 5.07 -20.65 -9.67
CA LEU A 574 5.48 -19.27 -9.96
C LEU A 574 5.75 -19.03 -11.46
N THR A 575 6.25 -20.03 -12.18
CA THR A 575 6.46 -19.95 -13.63
C THR A 575 5.13 -19.81 -14.36
N GLU A 576 4.11 -20.57 -13.95
CA GLU A 576 2.77 -20.45 -14.53
C GLU A 576 2.10 -19.12 -14.19
N LEU A 577 2.20 -18.66 -12.94
CA LEU A 577 1.67 -17.34 -12.54
C LEU A 577 2.36 -16.21 -13.32
N LYS A 578 3.68 -16.31 -13.54
CA LYS A 578 4.45 -15.37 -14.37
C LYS A 578 4.02 -15.40 -15.83
N ARG A 579 3.68 -16.58 -16.37
CA ARG A 579 3.13 -16.71 -17.73
C ARG A 579 1.78 -15.99 -17.85
N LEU A 580 0.93 -16.10 -16.83
CA LEU A 580 -0.38 -15.43 -16.79
C LEU A 580 -0.27 -13.91 -16.61
N SER A 581 0.69 -13.42 -15.82
CA SER A 581 0.91 -11.98 -15.60
C SER A 581 2.41 -11.65 -15.56
N PRO A 582 3.06 -11.54 -16.73
CA PRO A 582 4.50 -11.31 -16.81
C PRO A 582 4.91 -9.87 -16.43
N TYR A 583 3.94 -8.98 -16.30
CA TYR A 583 4.14 -7.57 -15.97
C TYR A 583 3.89 -7.25 -14.50
N MET A 584 3.57 -8.24 -13.66
CA MET A 584 3.41 -8.04 -12.22
C MET A 584 4.77 -8.20 -11.50
N PRO A 585 5.42 -7.11 -11.03
CA PRO A 585 6.79 -7.17 -10.52
C PRO A 585 6.96 -8.14 -9.36
N MET A 586 5.93 -8.28 -8.51
CA MET A 586 5.95 -9.17 -7.35
C MET A 586 6.04 -10.65 -7.72
N ILE A 587 5.39 -11.08 -8.81
CA ILE A 587 5.53 -12.45 -9.29
C ILE A 587 6.94 -12.67 -9.85
N CYS A 588 7.43 -11.72 -10.65
CA CYS A 588 8.76 -11.81 -11.25
C CYS A 588 9.86 -11.89 -10.16
N LEU A 589 9.72 -11.09 -9.10
CA LEU A 589 10.63 -11.12 -7.96
C LEU A 589 10.55 -12.45 -7.20
N ALA A 590 9.35 -12.91 -6.83
CA ALA A 590 9.20 -14.20 -6.15
C ALA A 590 9.77 -15.35 -6.99
N TRP A 591 9.58 -15.31 -8.31
CA TRP A 591 10.10 -16.31 -9.24
C TRP A 591 11.63 -16.31 -9.30
N VAL A 592 12.26 -15.14 -9.44
CA VAL A 592 13.73 -15.05 -9.57
C VAL A 592 14.43 -15.46 -8.26
N GLU A 593 13.89 -15.04 -7.12
CA GLU A 593 14.41 -15.42 -5.79
C GLU A 593 14.26 -16.93 -5.56
N LYS A 594 13.12 -17.51 -5.95
CA LYS A 594 12.89 -18.94 -5.79
C LYS A 594 13.77 -19.78 -6.73
N LYS A 595 14.00 -19.30 -7.95
CA LYS A 595 14.79 -20.00 -8.98
C LYS A 595 16.30 -19.90 -8.74
N TYR A 596 16.79 -18.74 -8.30
CA TYR A 596 18.23 -18.44 -8.23
C TYR A 596 18.77 -18.19 -6.81
N GLY A 597 17.92 -18.07 -5.80
CA GLY A 597 18.31 -17.83 -4.41
C GLY A 597 18.35 -16.34 -4.03
N GLU A 598 19.04 -16.03 -2.92
CA GLU A 598 18.98 -14.71 -2.24
C GLU A 598 19.75 -13.59 -2.97
N HIS A 599 20.60 -13.91 -3.94
CA HIS A 599 21.42 -12.93 -4.67
C HIS A 599 21.43 -13.15 -6.19
N PRO A 600 20.30 -13.00 -6.88
CA PRO A 600 20.28 -13.04 -8.34
C PRO A 600 21.17 -11.96 -8.97
N THR A 601 21.78 -12.30 -10.10
CA THR A 601 22.57 -11.38 -10.93
C THR A 601 21.68 -10.42 -11.71
N SER A 602 22.25 -9.32 -12.23
CA SER A 602 21.55 -8.41 -13.15
C SER A 602 20.86 -9.15 -14.30
N ASP A 603 21.54 -10.12 -14.92
CA ASP A 603 21.00 -10.88 -16.06
C ASP A 603 19.82 -11.77 -15.65
N GLN A 604 19.87 -12.37 -14.46
CA GLN A 604 18.77 -13.16 -13.90
C GLN A 604 17.56 -12.28 -13.55
N TYR A 605 17.79 -11.07 -13.04
CA TYR A 605 16.71 -10.09 -12.86
C TYR A 605 16.12 -9.65 -14.22
N ARG A 606 16.94 -9.46 -15.25
CA ARG A 606 16.45 -9.13 -16.61
C ARG A 606 15.62 -10.26 -17.21
N GLU A 607 16.01 -11.51 -17.03
CA GLU A 607 15.20 -12.68 -17.43
C GLU A 607 13.82 -12.67 -16.74
N ALA A 608 13.80 -12.33 -15.45
CA ALA A 608 12.57 -12.31 -14.67
C ALA A 608 11.64 -11.15 -15.08
N PHE A 609 12.14 -9.91 -15.04
CA PHE A 609 11.34 -8.71 -15.24
C PHE A 609 11.05 -8.41 -16.71
N GLY A 610 11.84 -8.94 -17.65
CA GLY A 610 11.62 -8.74 -19.08
C GLY A 610 11.54 -7.25 -19.44
N PRO A 611 10.52 -6.80 -20.19
CA PRO A 611 10.38 -5.40 -20.61
C PRO A 611 10.28 -4.37 -19.47
N LEU A 612 9.93 -4.78 -18.24
CA LEU A 612 9.81 -3.87 -17.10
C LEU A 612 11.14 -3.16 -16.77
N VAL A 613 12.29 -3.80 -17.06
CA VAL A 613 13.62 -3.24 -16.75
C VAL A 613 13.97 -1.98 -17.56
N GLU A 614 13.12 -1.61 -18.52
CA GLU A 614 13.30 -0.43 -19.37
C GLU A 614 12.50 0.79 -18.89
N PHE A 615 11.70 0.69 -17.82
CA PHE A 615 10.93 1.84 -17.28
C PHE A 615 10.44 1.71 -15.84
N ASP A 616 10.25 0.49 -15.34
CA ASP A 616 9.80 0.31 -13.97
C ASP A 616 11.00 0.52 -13.05
N ILE A 617 10.99 1.65 -12.31
CA ILE A 617 12.10 2.04 -11.44
C ILE A 617 12.41 0.97 -10.38
N HIS A 618 11.43 0.16 -9.96
CA HIS A 618 11.65 -0.91 -8.99
C HIS A 618 12.38 -2.09 -9.65
N ALA A 619 11.94 -2.50 -10.85
CA ALA A 619 12.65 -3.53 -11.62
C ALA A 619 14.09 -3.10 -11.96
N MET A 620 14.29 -1.83 -12.34
CA MET A 620 15.60 -1.25 -12.59
C MET A 620 16.49 -1.29 -11.35
N LYS A 621 15.96 -0.98 -10.15
CA LYS A 621 16.69 -1.07 -8.87
C LYS A 621 17.19 -2.47 -8.58
N TYR A 622 16.40 -3.52 -8.85
CA TYR A 622 16.86 -4.91 -8.69
C TYR A 622 18.00 -5.25 -9.64
N VAL A 623 17.88 -4.86 -10.92
CA VAL A 623 18.94 -5.06 -11.92
C VAL A 623 20.23 -4.35 -11.53
N VAL A 624 20.14 -3.09 -11.09
CA VAL A 624 21.28 -2.31 -10.57
C VAL A 624 21.89 -2.98 -9.33
N GLY A 625 21.06 -3.42 -8.38
CA GLY A 625 21.49 -4.09 -7.14
C GLY A 625 22.27 -5.39 -7.40
N GLY A 626 21.93 -6.12 -8.48
CA GLY A 626 22.67 -7.30 -8.93
C GLY A 626 24.12 -7.04 -9.34
N GLU A 627 24.53 -5.77 -9.49
CA GLU A 627 25.89 -5.36 -9.86
C GLU A 627 26.60 -4.57 -8.74
N VAL A 628 26.07 -4.52 -7.52
CA VAL A 628 26.62 -3.71 -6.41
C VAL A 628 28.10 -3.98 -6.09
N LYS A 629 28.60 -5.19 -6.42
CA LYS A 629 30.01 -5.58 -6.27
C LYS A 629 30.91 -5.21 -7.45
N ASN A 630 30.34 -4.69 -8.54
CA ASN A 630 31.05 -4.22 -9.72
C ASN A 630 30.81 -2.71 -9.89
N PRO A 631 31.67 -1.84 -9.33
CA PRO A 631 31.42 -0.41 -9.29
C PRO A 631 31.17 0.25 -10.64
N ASP A 632 31.90 -0.14 -11.68
CA ASP A 632 31.74 0.47 -13.00
C ASP A 632 30.40 0.08 -13.65
N LYS A 633 29.99 -1.19 -13.53
CA LYS A 633 28.67 -1.63 -14.00
C LYS A 633 27.53 -1.05 -13.17
N TYR A 634 27.66 -1.04 -11.85
CA TYR A 634 26.67 -0.44 -10.95
C TYR A 634 26.45 1.03 -11.31
N ILE A 635 27.52 1.81 -11.49
CA ILE A 635 27.43 3.23 -11.86
C ILE A 635 26.74 3.38 -13.21
N ALA A 636 27.18 2.66 -14.26
CA ALA A 636 26.60 2.77 -15.59
C ALA A 636 25.10 2.41 -15.65
N LEU A 637 24.67 1.40 -14.88
CA LEU A 637 23.25 1.05 -14.77
C LEU A 637 22.47 2.07 -13.92
N SER A 638 23.08 2.55 -12.83
CA SER A 638 22.47 3.56 -11.96
C SER A 638 22.28 4.89 -12.67
N GLU A 639 23.17 5.30 -13.58
CA GLU A 639 22.98 6.51 -14.39
C GLU A 639 21.70 6.44 -15.24
N LYS A 640 21.37 5.27 -15.79
CA LYS A 640 20.10 5.05 -16.52
C LYS A 640 18.91 5.13 -15.57
N LEU A 641 19.03 4.52 -14.38
CA LEU A 641 18.02 4.62 -13.34
C LEU A 641 17.81 6.08 -12.91
N CYS A 642 18.87 6.86 -12.73
CA CYS A 642 18.78 8.26 -12.30
C CYS A 642 18.21 9.18 -13.40
N ALA A 643 18.46 8.86 -14.67
CA ALA A 643 17.83 9.57 -15.79
C ALA A 643 16.31 9.36 -15.81
N GLU A 644 15.85 8.20 -15.33
CA GLU A 644 14.43 7.98 -15.07
C GLU A 644 14.04 8.67 -13.76
N ASP A 645 14.64 8.37 -12.61
CA ASP A 645 14.28 8.92 -11.30
C ASP A 645 15.44 9.72 -10.66
N PRO A 646 15.43 11.07 -10.75
CA PRO A 646 16.51 11.90 -10.22
C PRO A 646 16.74 11.76 -8.71
N THR A 647 15.75 11.26 -7.93
CA THR A 647 15.94 11.03 -6.49
C THR A 647 17.03 9.99 -6.20
N GLU A 648 17.28 9.11 -7.16
CA GLU A 648 18.29 8.04 -7.09
C GLU A 648 19.72 8.56 -7.25
N TYR A 649 19.92 9.80 -7.72
CA TYR A 649 21.25 10.42 -7.75
C TYR A 649 21.87 10.50 -6.36
N SER A 650 21.06 10.64 -5.31
CA SER A 650 21.53 10.61 -3.92
C SER A 650 22.19 9.27 -3.55
N ILE A 651 21.60 8.15 -3.99
CA ILE A 651 22.07 6.78 -3.75
C ILE A 651 23.31 6.50 -4.59
N LEU A 652 23.31 6.88 -5.87
CA LEU A 652 24.47 6.75 -6.75
C LEU A 652 25.67 7.58 -6.26
N ALA A 653 25.42 8.81 -5.81
CA ALA A 653 26.47 9.66 -5.24
C ALA A 653 27.04 9.05 -3.96
N ALA A 654 26.19 8.59 -3.03
CA ALA A 654 26.60 7.88 -1.83
C ALA A 654 27.44 6.63 -2.15
N TYR A 655 27.03 5.84 -3.15
CA TYR A 655 27.79 4.69 -3.63
C TYR A 655 29.18 5.08 -4.14
N CYS A 656 29.31 6.20 -4.86
CA CYS A 656 30.59 6.72 -5.32
C CYS A 656 31.50 7.16 -4.16
N VAL A 657 30.95 7.77 -3.10
CA VAL A 657 31.71 8.06 -1.87
C VAL A 657 32.25 6.76 -1.26
N MET A 658 31.38 5.77 -1.07
CA MET A 658 31.72 4.45 -0.54
C MET A 658 32.66 3.64 -1.45
N ASN A 659 32.91 4.06 -2.69
CA ASN A 659 33.86 3.43 -3.60
C ASN A 659 35.07 4.33 -3.91
N LYS A 660 35.32 5.35 -3.08
CA LYS A 660 36.47 6.26 -3.16
C LYS A 660 36.54 7.03 -4.49
N ARG A 661 35.38 7.46 -5.00
CA ARG A 661 35.23 8.26 -6.23
C ARG A 661 34.59 9.63 -5.92
N PRO A 662 35.23 10.48 -5.10
CA PRO A 662 34.61 11.71 -4.58
C PRO A 662 34.26 12.73 -5.67
N GLU A 663 35.05 12.86 -6.73
CA GLU A 663 34.72 13.78 -7.83
C GLU A 663 33.47 13.35 -8.60
N GLN A 664 33.27 12.05 -8.79
CA GLN A 664 32.04 11.52 -9.39
C GLN A 664 30.85 11.69 -8.43
N ALA A 665 31.06 11.41 -7.14
CA ALA A 665 30.04 11.62 -6.12
C ALA A 665 29.55 13.09 -6.09
N ALA A 666 30.47 14.06 -6.14
CA ALA A 666 30.12 15.47 -6.19
C ALA A 666 29.24 15.80 -7.40
N LYS A 667 29.60 15.31 -8.60
CA LYS A 667 28.78 15.51 -9.81
C LYS A 667 27.37 14.96 -9.66
N TYR A 668 27.21 13.77 -9.08
CA TYR A 668 25.88 13.18 -8.90
C TYR A 668 25.07 13.89 -7.80
N PHE A 669 25.69 14.32 -6.70
CA PHE A 669 24.99 15.17 -5.73
C PHE A 669 24.59 16.52 -6.33
N GLU A 670 25.39 17.09 -7.23
CA GLU A 670 25.03 18.32 -7.94
C GLU A 670 23.84 18.12 -8.88
N LYS A 671 23.78 16.98 -9.57
CA LYS A 671 22.59 16.59 -10.35
C LYS A 671 21.36 16.40 -9.47
N MET A 672 21.48 15.72 -8.33
CA MET A 672 20.40 15.61 -7.35
C MET A 672 19.87 16.99 -6.94
N VAL A 673 20.74 17.92 -6.55
CA VAL A 673 20.34 19.29 -6.17
C VAL A 673 19.64 20.04 -7.31
N ALA A 674 20.02 19.77 -8.57
CA ALA A 674 19.48 20.46 -9.74
C ALA A 674 18.19 19.84 -10.29
N GLU A 675 18.01 18.52 -10.15
CA GLU A 675 16.98 17.73 -10.85
C GLU A 675 15.93 17.10 -9.93
N ASP A 676 16.22 16.90 -8.63
CA ASP A 676 15.24 16.36 -7.67
C ASP A 676 14.26 17.45 -7.21
N GLU A 677 12.97 17.26 -7.51
CA GLU A 677 11.90 18.20 -7.14
C GLU A 677 11.49 18.11 -5.65
N ASP A 678 11.88 17.05 -4.93
CA ASP A 678 11.61 16.91 -3.50
C ASP A 678 12.67 17.65 -2.67
N ALA A 679 12.33 18.88 -2.26
CA ALA A 679 13.20 19.71 -1.42
C ALA A 679 13.60 19.02 -0.09
N VAL A 680 12.75 18.14 0.46
CA VAL A 680 13.07 17.37 1.68
C VAL A 680 14.10 16.29 1.36
N SER A 681 13.96 15.60 0.23
CA SER A 681 14.97 14.65 -0.28
C SER A 681 16.33 15.33 -0.45
N VAL A 682 16.36 16.47 -1.15
CA VAL A 682 17.59 17.24 -1.39
C VAL A 682 18.22 17.68 -0.07
N ALA A 683 17.44 18.29 0.83
CA ALA A 683 17.93 18.74 2.14
C ALA A 683 18.48 17.59 2.99
N ASN A 684 17.84 16.40 2.92
CA ASN A 684 18.25 15.22 3.69
C ASN A 684 19.54 14.57 3.21
N ASN A 685 19.98 14.85 1.98
CA ASN A 685 21.14 14.22 1.35
C ASN A 685 22.27 15.22 1.01
N SER A 686 22.17 16.48 1.45
CA SER A 686 23.11 17.54 1.08
C SER A 686 24.39 17.64 1.94
N ASP A 687 24.45 17.00 3.12
CA ASP A 687 25.56 17.17 4.08
C ASP A 687 26.93 16.86 3.47
N TRP A 688 27.05 15.75 2.72
CA TRP A 688 28.31 15.39 2.07
C TRP A 688 28.76 16.47 1.07
N LEU A 689 27.86 16.92 0.18
CA LEU A 689 28.18 17.91 -0.84
C LEU A 689 28.53 19.28 -0.23
N ILE A 690 27.87 19.69 0.84
CA ILE A 690 28.19 20.92 1.58
C ILE A 690 29.64 20.85 2.10
N ARG A 691 30.01 19.75 2.77
CA ARG A 691 31.37 19.54 3.29
C ARG A 691 32.39 19.51 2.15
N TYR A 692 32.11 18.74 1.10
CA TYR A 692 32.96 18.64 -0.09
C TYR A 692 33.22 20.02 -0.71
N ARG A 693 32.17 20.80 -0.99
CA ARG A 693 32.29 22.15 -1.55
C ARG A 693 33.11 23.07 -0.66
N TYR A 694 32.88 23.04 0.66
CA TYR A 694 33.62 23.87 1.60
C TYR A 694 35.12 23.54 1.59
N ASP A 695 35.46 22.24 1.62
CA ASP A 695 36.84 21.76 1.65
C ASP A 695 37.57 21.98 0.31
N HIS A 696 36.84 22.10 -0.80
CA HIS A 696 37.36 22.42 -2.13
C HIS A 696 37.29 23.92 -2.47
N GLY A 697 37.12 24.79 -1.46
CA GLY A 697 37.16 26.25 -1.63
C GLY A 697 35.89 26.89 -2.19
N GLN A 698 34.84 26.11 -2.50
CA GLN A 698 33.55 26.60 -2.97
C GLN A 698 32.63 27.01 -1.81
N LYS A 699 33.14 27.85 -0.90
CA LYS A 699 32.49 28.16 0.39
C LYS A 699 31.11 28.80 0.24
N ASP A 700 30.93 29.69 -0.73
CA ASP A 700 29.64 30.37 -0.92
C ASP A 700 28.55 29.40 -1.40
N LYS A 701 28.88 28.50 -2.32
CA LYS A 701 27.98 27.41 -2.75
C LYS A 701 27.65 26.43 -1.62
N ALA A 702 28.60 26.19 -0.70
CA ALA A 702 28.37 25.37 0.47
C ALA A 702 27.37 26.04 1.43
N ARG A 703 27.52 27.35 1.67
CA ARG A 703 26.60 28.15 2.50
C ARG A 703 25.21 28.26 1.91
N GLU A 704 25.11 28.49 0.60
CA GLU A 704 23.83 28.56 -0.11
C GLU A 704 23.05 27.25 0.04
N LEU A 705 23.68 26.11 -0.25
CA LEU A 705 23.04 24.81 -0.12
C LEU A 705 22.68 24.49 1.34
N ALA A 706 23.54 24.84 2.30
CA ALA A 706 23.27 24.66 3.72
C ALA A 706 22.09 25.51 4.21
N GLN A 707 21.99 26.75 3.73
CA GLN A 707 20.87 27.65 4.03
C GLN A 707 19.57 27.08 3.46
N PHE A 708 19.56 26.69 2.18
CA PHE A 708 18.43 26.01 1.56
C PHE A 708 17.99 24.78 2.38
N ALA A 709 18.93 23.90 2.73
CA ALA A 709 18.62 22.67 3.46
C ALA A 709 17.99 22.97 4.83
N ALA A 710 18.45 24.01 5.53
CA ALA A 710 17.86 24.43 6.81
C ALA A 710 16.49 25.11 6.67
N GLU A 711 16.24 25.85 5.59
CA GLU A 711 14.94 26.48 5.30
C GLU A 711 13.82 25.48 5.06
N VAL A 712 14.14 24.32 4.45
CA VAL A 712 13.22 23.17 4.35
C VAL A 712 12.82 22.63 5.73
N TYR A 713 13.60 22.95 6.77
CA TYR A 713 13.31 22.65 8.17
C TYR A 713 13.18 21.14 8.45
N SER A 714 13.89 20.31 7.69
CA SER A 714 14.04 18.89 7.99
C SER A 714 15.09 18.67 9.08
N HIS A 715 15.02 17.54 9.79
CA HIS A 715 16.03 17.17 10.80
C HIS A 715 17.44 17.23 10.22
N ARG A 716 17.65 16.58 9.06
CA ARG A 716 18.97 16.48 8.43
C ARG A 716 19.41 17.79 7.78
N GLY A 717 18.50 18.59 7.25
CA GLY A 717 18.82 19.89 6.67
C GLY A 717 19.30 20.91 7.72
N LEU A 718 18.58 21.00 8.86
CA LEU A 718 19.03 21.78 10.02
C LEU A 718 20.40 21.30 10.54
N HIS A 719 20.59 19.98 10.57
CA HIS A 719 21.85 19.38 11.03
C HIS A 719 23.02 19.71 10.10
N ALA A 720 22.82 19.60 8.78
CA ALA A 720 23.86 19.91 7.79
C ALA A 720 24.33 21.37 7.91
N GLN A 721 23.41 22.32 8.07
CA GLN A 721 23.79 23.71 8.28
C GLN A 721 24.49 23.93 9.62
N ALA A 722 24.03 23.29 10.69
CA ALA A 722 24.68 23.39 12.00
C ALA A 722 26.14 22.91 11.95
N ARG A 723 26.42 21.81 11.24
CA ARG A 723 27.78 21.30 11.02
C ARG A 723 28.65 22.26 10.21
N LEU A 724 28.09 22.94 9.21
CA LEU A 724 28.81 23.98 8.49
C LEU A 724 29.17 25.14 9.42
N PHE A 725 28.22 25.62 10.24
CA PHE A 725 28.50 26.67 11.22
C PHE A 725 29.57 26.27 12.23
N GLU A 726 29.58 25.03 12.71
CA GLU A 726 30.66 24.51 13.55
C GLU A 726 32.02 24.56 12.86
N ARG A 727 32.07 24.14 11.59
CA ARG A 727 33.29 24.16 10.77
C ARG A 727 33.81 25.59 10.55
N GLU A 728 32.92 26.57 10.48
CA GLU A 728 33.25 27.99 10.39
C GLU A 728 33.56 28.63 11.76
N GLY A 729 33.38 27.90 12.86
CA GLY A 729 33.56 28.40 14.22
C GLY A 729 32.38 29.24 14.75
N ASN A 730 31.27 29.34 14.02
CA ASN A 730 30.06 30.03 14.46
C ASN A 730 29.20 29.13 15.36
N LEU A 731 29.70 28.85 16.56
CA LEU A 731 29.07 27.92 17.50
C LEU A 731 27.68 28.35 17.96
N LYS A 732 27.40 29.66 18.00
CA LYS A 732 26.08 30.17 18.40
C LYS A 732 25.01 29.81 17.37
N ALA A 733 25.28 30.04 16.08
CA ALA A 733 24.34 29.68 15.01
C ALA A 733 24.18 28.16 14.89
N ALA A 734 25.24 27.38 15.12
CA ALA A 734 25.15 25.93 15.19
C ALA A 734 24.22 25.47 16.33
N GLU A 735 24.40 26.01 17.54
CA GLU A 735 23.57 25.71 18.71
C GLU A 735 22.09 25.99 18.43
N GLU A 736 21.76 27.13 17.82
CA GLU A 736 20.38 27.49 17.47
C GLU A 736 19.71 26.42 16.60
N ASN A 737 20.41 25.92 15.58
CA ASN A 737 19.87 24.85 14.73
C ASN A 737 19.75 23.51 15.46
N TYR A 738 20.73 23.12 16.29
CA TYR A 738 20.62 21.92 17.11
C TYR A 738 19.46 21.99 18.12
N ARG A 739 19.20 23.16 18.70
CA ARG A 739 18.04 23.39 19.57
C ARG A 739 16.72 23.33 18.81
N LYS A 740 16.65 23.84 17.57
CA LYS A 740 15.48 23.66 16.69
C LYS A 740 15.19 22.19 16.43
N ILE A 741 16.23 21.37 16.21
CA ILE A 741 16.09 19.92 16.02
C ILE A 741 15.53 19.27 17.29
N SER A 742 16.17 19.49 18.44
CA SER A 742 15.71 18.97 19.74
C SER A 742 14.26 19.36 20.03
N ALA A 743 13.90 20.63 19.83
CA ALA A 743 12.54 21.12 20.08
C ALA A 743 11.48 20.52 19.14
N ARG A 744 11.79 20.30 17.86
CA ARG A 744 10.83 19.79 16.87
C ARG A 744 10.70 18.28 16.90
N TYR A 745 11.82 17.57 16.98
CA TYR A 745 11.87 16.11 16.83
C TYR A 745 11.93 15.38 18.19
N ASN A 746 11.98 16.12 19.29
CA ASN A 746 12.23 15.59 20.64
C ASN A 746 13.47 14.71 20.67
N ASP A 747 14.51 15.16 19.95
CA ASP A 747 15.72 14.38 19.70
C ASP A 747 16.95 15.11 20.21
N ASP A 748 17.32 14.81 21.45
CA ASP A 748 18.35 15.55 22.19
C ASP A 748 19.78 15.10 21.88
N TRP A 749 19.98 13.93 21.23
CA TRP A 749 21.33 13.38 21.10
C TRP A 749 22.23 14.21 20.18
N VAL A 750 21.70 14.83 19.11
CA VAL A 750 22.49 15.71 18.25
C VAL A 750 22.96 16.97 18.98
N LEU A 751 22.10 17.54 19.83
CA LEU A 751 22.42 18.69 20.67
C LEU A 751 23.44 18.30 21.76
N ALA A 752 23.27 17.13 22.38
CA ALA A 752 24.23 16.58 23.32
C ALA A 752 25.60 16.40 22.68
N ALA A 753 25.66 15.81 21.48
CA ALA A 753 26.90 15.60 20.75
C ALA A 753 27.60 16.93 20.45
N PHE A 754 26.87 17.93 19.94
CA PHE A 754 27.39 19.28 19.70
C PHE A 754 28.01 19.91 20.93
N MET A 755 27.30 19.86 22.06
CA MET A 755 27.76 20.43 23.31
C MET A 755 29.02 19.71 23.83
N LEU A 756 29.04 18.38 23.79
CA LEU A 756 30.20 17.59 24.22
C LEU A 756 31.43 17.84 23.33
N ARG A 757 31.25 17.95 22.00
CA ARG A 757 32.33 18.30 21.04
C ARG A 757 32.99 19.64 21.36
N ASN A 758 32.19 20.58 21.85
CA ASN A 758 32.62 21.96 22.10
C ASN A 758 32.72 22.29 23.60
N ALA A 759 32.74 21.27 24.47
CA ALA A 759 32.73 21.44 25.93
C ALA A 759 33.94 22.24 26.45
N SER A 760 35.11 22.10 25.82
CA SER A 760 36.31 22.87 26.17
C SER A 760 36.23 24.35 25.78
N LYS A 761 35.30 24.71 24.89
CA LYS A 761 35.13 26.08 24.39
C LYS A 761 34.07 26.87 25.16
N ASN A 762 33.17 26.19 25.89
CA ASN A 762 32.12 26.80 26.69
C ASN A 762 31.74 25.90 27.86
N ALA A 763 31.91 26.39 29.10
CA ALA A 763 31.60 25.64 30.31
C ALA A 763 30.13 25.23 30.42
N THR A 764 29.20 26.04 29.87
CA THR A 764 27.78 25.68 29.80
C THR A 764 27.55 24.46 28.92
N TYR A 765 28.30 24.32 27.82
CA TYR A 765 28.21 23.14 26.96
C TYR A 765 28.70 21.88 27.65
N ALA A 766 29.72 21.96 28.50
CA ALA A 766 30.16 20.82 29.30
C ALA A 766 29.02 20.30 30.20
N THR A 767 28.44 21.19 31.01
CA THR A 767 27.37 20.82 31.96
C THR A 767 26.06 20.40 31.28
N GLU A 768 25.61 21.15 30.27
CA GLU A 768 24.36 20.83 29.56
C GLU A 768 24.53 19.60 28.67
N GLY A 769 25.68 19.47 28.00
CA GLY A 769 26.03 18.31 27.17
C GLY A 769 26.02 17.01 27.97
N GLU A 770 26.67 16.98 29.14
CA GLU A 770 26.64 15.82 30.04
C GLU A 770 25.21 15.49 30.52
N LYS A 771 24.43 16.52 30.87
CA LYS A 771 23.02 16.35 31.28
C LYS A 771 22.19 15.73 30.16
N LEU A 772 22.32 16.22 28.92
CA LEU A 772 21.58 15.66 27.79
C LEU A 772 22.09 14.25 27.44
N ALA A 773 23.40 14.03 27.45
CA ALA A 773 24.01 12.73 27.21
C ALA A 773 23.56 11.69 28.23
N SER A 774 23.33 12.07 29.50
CA SER A 774 22.82 11.17 30.55
C SER A 774 21.43 10.59 30.25
N LYS A 775 20.64 11.24 29.37
CA LYS A 775 19.37 10.69 28.89
C LYS A 775 19.56 9.51 27.95
N VAL A 776 20.70 9.44 27.26
CA VAL A 776 21.08 8.39 26.29
C VAL A 776 22.00 7.34 26.92
N PHE A 777 22.95 7.80 27.74
CA PHE A 777 23.89 7.02 28.54
C PHE A 777 23.59 7.23 30.03
N PRO A 778 22.58 6.55 30.60
CA PRO A 778 22.20 6.73 32.01
C PRO A 778 23.30 6.33 32.99
N THR A 779 24.22 5.45 32.58
CA THR A 779 25.39 5.02 33.35
C THR A 779 26.66 5.81 32.99
N GLY A 780 26.53 6.87 32.20
CA GLY A 780 27.64 7.66 31.69
C GLY A 780 28.31 7.06 30.44
N MET A 781 29.03 7.91 29.70
CA MET A 781 29.74 7.50 28.50
C MET A 781 31.08 6.83 28.86
N LYS A 782 31.19 5.52 28.65
CA LYS A 782 32.40 4.75 28.95
C LYS A 782 33.35 4.69 27.76
N LYS A 783 34.54 5.28 27.89
CA LYS A 783 35.63 5.12 26.92
C LYS A 783 36.21 3.71 26.97
N VAL A 784 36.43 3.11 25.81
CA VAL A 784 36.92 1.75 25.62
C VAL A 784 37.84 1.67 24.39
N LYS A 785 38.68 0.64 24.35
CA LYS A 785 39.59 0.30 23.27
C LYS A 785 39.53 -1.21 23.01
N LEU A 786 40.04 -1.66 21.86
CA LEU A 786 39.93 -3.05 21.42
C LEU A 786 40.40 -4.06 22.51
N ALA A 787 41.49 -3.74 23.21
CA ALA A 787 42.07 -4.58 24.27
C ALA A 787 41.17 -4.77 25.51
N ASP A 788 40.13 -3.94 25.68
CA ASP A 788 39.19 -4.05 26.80
C ASP A 788 38.17 -5.18 26.59
N PHE A 789 38.09 -5.75 25.39
CA PHE A 789 37.14 -6.79 25.01
C PHE A 789 37.84 -8.16 24.86
N LYS A 790 37.52 -9.10 25.75
CA LYS A 790 38.15 -10.44 25.79
C LYS A 790 37.17 -11.61 25.73
N GLN A 791 35.90 -11.35 26.01
CA GLN A 791 34.85 -12.35 26.07
C GLN A 791 33.79 -12.03 25.03
N LYS A 792 33.14 -13.07 24.49
CA LYS A 792 32.02 -12.93 23.56
C LYS A 792 31.00 -11.92 24.13
N PRO A 793 30.55 -10.93 23.35
CA PRO A 793 29.69 -9.88 23.87
C PRO A 793 28.30 -10.42 24.21
N THR A 794 27.77 -9.98 25.35
CA THR A 794 26.38 -10.23 25.78
C THR A 794 25.45 -9.06 25.46
N GLN A 795 26.01 -7.92 25.01
CA GLN A 795 25.33 -6.68 24.70
C GLN A 795 26.00 -5.99 23.50
N GLY A 796 25.25 -5.13 22.81
CA GLY A 796 25.71 -4.42 21.62
C GLY A 796 24.66 -4.40 20.51
N LEU A 797 25.07 -3.93 19.33
CA LEU A 797 24.24 -3.84 18.14
C LEU A 797 24.61 -4.97 17.18
N LYS A 798 23.75 -5.98 17.06
CA LYS A 798 23.91 -7.07 16.11
C LYS A 798 23.48 -6.59 14.73
N ILE A 799 24.37 -6.68 13.75
CA ILE A 799 24.09 -6.36 12.35
C ILE A 799 23.12 -7.41 11.79
N THR A 800 22.02 -6.96 11.20
CA THR A 800 20.93 -7.82 10.69
C THR A 800 20.83 -7.84 9.17
N ASP A 801 21.48 -6.90 8.51
CA ASP A 801 21.62 -6.84 7.06
C ASP A 801 22.92 -6.08 6.77
N ASP A 802 23.89 -6.79 6.20
CA ASP A 802 25.12 -6.24 5.63
C ASP A 802 24.88 -5.94 4.16
N LYS A 803 24.24 -4.80 3.90
CA LYS A 803 24.18 -4.27 2.54
C LYS A 803 25.57 -4.40 1.92
N GLN A 804 25.66 -5.06 0.77
CA GLN A 804 26.90 -5.50 0.13
C GLN A 804 27.89 -4.37 -0.27
N ALA A 805 27.64 -3.13 0.18
CA ALA A 805 28.45 -1.94 -0.02
C ALA A 805 29.34 -1.55 1.18
N MET A 806 29.37 -2.34 2.27
CA MET A 806 30.33 -2.11 3.36
C MET A 806 31.76 -2.36 2.86
N GLN A 807 32.70 -1.46 3.17
CA GLN A 807 34.10 -1.63 2.77
C GLN A 807 34.84 -2.58 3.71
N ASP A 808 34.51 -2.58 5.00
CA ASP A 808 35.17 -3.41 5.99
C ASP A 808 34.52 -4.80 6.10
N PRO A 809 35.25 -5.90 5.82
CA PRO A 809 34.71 -7.25 5.87
C PRO A 809 34.31 -7.70 7.29
N SER A 810 34.67 -6.94 8.32
CA SER A 810 34.27 -7.20 9.70
C SER A 810 32.82 -6.76 9.98
N LEU A 811 32.28 -5.84 9.19
CA LEU A 811 30.89 -5.34 9.29
C LEU A 811 29.92 -6.21 8.48
N LYS A 812 29.87 -7.49 8.81
CA LYS A 812 29.05 -8.51 8.14
C LYS A 812 27.80 -8.87 8.93
N ASN A 813 26.87 -9.58 8.29
CA ASN A 813 25.66 -10.05 8.94
C ASN A 813 25.98 -10.88 10.20
N ASN A 814 25.19 -10.70 11.25
CA ASN A 814 25.35 -11.26 12.60
C ASN A 814 26.59 -10.80 13.39
N ALA A 815 27.43 -9.92 12.86
CA ALA A 815 28.49 -9.29 13.65
C ALA A 815 27.88 -8.35 14.71
N VAL A 816 28.57 -8.14 15.83
CA VAL A 816 28.06 -7.32 16.95
C VAL A 816 28.97 -6.12 17.17
N VAL A 817 28.43 -4.93 16.98
CA VAL A 817 29.11 -3.66 17.31
C VAL A 817 28.97 -3.39 18.79
N VAL A 818 30.12 -3.30 19.49
CA VAL A 818 30.19 -3.09 20.94
C VAL A 818 30.73 -1.71 21.33
N ALA A 819 31.38 -1.02 20.39
CA ALA A 819 31.81 0.36 20.58
C ALA A 819 31.80 1.16 19.28
N VAL A 820 31.58 2.46 19.40
CA VAL A 820 31.62 3.44 18.30
C VAL A 820 32.50 4.63 18.75
N ASN A 821 33.46 5.02 17.92
CA ASN A 821 34.43 6.09 18.19
C ASN A 821 35.07 6.03 19.59
N GLY A 822 35.35 4.80 20.06
CA GLY A 822 35.95 4.55 21.37
C GLY A 822 34.99 4.65 22.56
N TYR A 823 33.68 4.66 22.34
CA TYR A 823 32.65 4.61 23.39
C TYR A 823 31.87 3.31 23.32
N ALA A 824 31.67 2.64 24.45
CA ALA A 824 30.85 1.43 24.52
C ALA A 824 29.39 1.74 24.18
N VAL A 825 28.71 0.87 23.44
CA VAL A 825 27.32 1.07 23.00
C VAL A 825 26.49 -0.19 23.17
N GLU A 826 25.21 -0.02 23.52
CA GLU A 826 24.26 -1.11 23.76
C GLU A 826 22.99 -0.97 22.91
N ASN A 827 22.71 0.23 22.41
CA ASN A 827 21.52 0.53 21.63
C ASN A 827 21.78 1.60 20.56
N LYS A 828 20.77 1.81 19.72
CA LYS A 828 20.81 2.73 18.57
C LYS A 828 21.20 4.16 18.96
N LYS A 829 20.53 4.73 19.97
CA LYS A 829 20.73 6.13 20.36
C LYS A 829 22.13 6.36 20.91
N GLN A 830 22.66 5.39 21.67
CA GLN A 830 24.04 5.42 22.15
C GLN A 830 25.05 5.42 21.02
N ALA A 831 24.85 4.56 20.02
CA ALA A 831 25.70 4.50 18.84
C ALA A 831 25.64 5.78 17.99
N GLN A 832 24.46 6.37 17.81
CA GLN A 832 24.30 7.64 17.11
C GLN A 832 25.00 8.79 17.84
N LEU A 833 24.79 8.93 19.15
CA LEU A 833 25.48 9.94 19.96
C LEU A 833 27.00 9.76 19.92
N ALA A 834 27.49 8.52 20.07
CA ALA A 834 28.92 8.22 20.00
C ALA A 834 29.54 8.50 18.63
N ALA A 835 28.80 8.20 17.54
CA ALA A 835 29.22 8.54 16.18
C ALA A 835 29.34 10.06 16.00
N ASP A 836 28.38 10.81 16.52
CA ASP A 836 28.31 12.26 16.34
C ASP A 836 29.27 13.05 17.22
N ILE A 837 29.76 12.53 18.34
CA ILE A 837 30.80 13.24 19.13
C ILE A 837 32.10 13.44 18.34
N SER A 838 32.29 12.74 17.23
CA SER A 838 33.41 13.01 16.32
C SER A 838 33.00 13.99 15.22
N THR A 839 33.86 14.93 14.86
CA THR A 839 33.71 15.73 13.63
C THR A 839 34.27 15.02 12.40
N SER A 840 34.97 13.89 12.59
CA SER A 840 35.48 13.06 11.50
C SER A 840 34.33 12.41 10.74
N PRO A 841 34.37 12.41 9.38
CA PRO A 841 33.44 11.62 8.59
C PRO A 841 33.71 10.11 8.70
N ILE A 842 34.89 9.71 9.19
CA ILE A 842 35.24 8.31 9.42
C ILE A 842 34.80 7.92 10.83
N VAL A 843 33.96 6.90 10.92
CA VAL A 843 33.50 6.29 12.17
C VAL A 843 34.29 5.00 12.41
N THR A 844 34.83 4.87 13.62
CA THR A 844 35.54 3.66 14.05
C THR A 844 34.61 2.78 14.89
N TYR A 845 34.57 1.50 14.58
CA TYR A 845 33.78 0.49 15.28
C TYR A 845 34.69 -0.54 15.95
N ILE A 846 34.29 -1.05 17.11
CA ILE A 846 34.79 -2.33 17.63
C ILE A 846 33.69 -3.36 17.43
N VAL A 847 34.02 -4.42 16.70
CA VAL A 847 33.06 -5.40 16.21
C VAL A 847 33.48 -6.80 16.60
N TRP A 848 32.55 -7.58 17.13
CA TRP A 848 32.69 -9.02 17.29
C TRP A 848 32.17 -9.72 16.03
N ASP A 849 33.05 -10.38 15.28
CA ASP A 849 32.71 -10.98 13.97
C ASP A 849 32.16 -12.41 14.04
N GLY A 850 31.85 -12.88 15.26
CA GLY A 850 31.50 -14.27 15.57
C GLY A 850 32.62 -15.04 16.25
N SER A 851 33.88 -14.61 16.08
CA SER A 851 35.06 -15.33 16.58
C SER A 851 36.05 -14.45 17.35
N ALA A 852 36.21 -13.19 16.95
CA ALA A 852 37.15 -12.26 17.56
C ALA A 852 36.63 -10.81 17.50
N PHE A 853 37.18 -9.96 18.38
CA PHE A 853 36.99 -8.52 18.26
C PHE A 853 37.95 -7.93 17.23
N LYS A 854 37.43 -7.05 16.37
CA LYS A 854 38.18 -6.33 15.33
C LYS A 854 37.82 -4.85 15.38
N GLU A 855 38.76 -4.01 14.97
CA GLU A 855 38.49 -2.61 14.68
C GLU A 855 38.10 -2.49 13.20
N ALA A 856 36.99 -1.80 12.94
CA ALA A 856 36.52 -1.50 11.58
C ALA A 856 36.37 0.01 11.41
N LYS A 857 36.56 0.51 10.19
CA LYS A 857 36.43 1.95 9.87
C LYS A 857 35.59 2.13 8.63
N GLU A 858 34.61 3.03 8.71
CA GLU A 858 33.77 3.38 7.56
C GLU A 858 33.66 4.90 7.41
N GLU A 859 33.69 5.35 6.16
CA GLU A 859 33.39 6.74 5.81
C GLU A 859 31.87 6.92 5.70
N THR A 860 31.35 7.95 6.33
CA THR A 860 29.92 8.26 6.36
C THR A 860 29.55 9.33 5.35
N VAL A 861 28.45 9.08 4.64
CA VAL A 861 27.94 9.99 3.62
C VAL A 861 27.19 11.15 4.27
N ASN A 862 26.18 10.88 5.10
CA ASN A 862 25.35 11.91 5.73
C ASN A 862 25.52 11.93 7.24
N ASN A 863 25.95 13.05 7.81
CA ASN A 863 25.84 13.35 9.25
C ASN A 863 26.39 12.26 10.21
N ASN A 864 27.49 11.57 9.86
CA ASN A 864 28.03 10.44 10.64
C ASN A 864 27.03 9.30 10.91
N GLU A 865 26.04 9.15 10.03
CA GLU A 865 25.05 8.10 10.11
C GLU A 865 25.68 6.71 9.95
N ILE A 866 25.24 5.78 10.81
CA ILE A 866 25.63 4.38 10.74
C ILE A 866 24.91 3.72 9.54
N GLY A 867 25.67 3.28 8.55
CA GLY A 867 25.16 2.85 7.24
C GLY A 867 24.57 1.43 7.14
N PHE A 868 24.55 0.64 8.22
CA PHE A 868 24.05 -0.74 8.23
C PHE A 868 22.81 -0.90 9.12
N HIS A 869 22.03 -1.97 8.88
CA HIS A 869 20.89 -2.33 9.73
C HIS A 869 21.35 -3.17 10.93
N TYR A 870 20.72 -2.93 12.08
CA TYR A 870 21.08 -3.61 13.32
C TYR A 870 19.89 -3.74 14.28
N GLU A 871 20.00 -4.73 15.16
CA GLU A 871 19.12 -4.95 16.31
C GLU A 871 19.94 -4.91 17.61
N ALA A 872 19.35 -4.41 18.69
CA ALA A 872 20.01 -4.48 19.99
C ALA A 872 19.97 -5.92 20.52
N MET A 873 21.09 -6.40 21.07
CA MET A 873 21.13 -7.72 21.71
C MET A 873 20.27 -7.69 22.99
N SER A 874 19.24 -8.54 22.99
CA SER A 874 18.17 -8.89 23.97
C SER A 874 18.02 -8.23 25.36
N SER A 875 19.00 -7.54 25.94
CA SER A 875 18.87 -6.82 27.22
C SER A 875 18.37 -5.37 27.09
N ALA A 876 18.33 -4.80 25.87
CA ALA A 876 17.94 -3.39 25.66
C ALA A 876 16.43 -3.14 25.53
N LEU A 877 15.61 -4.18 25.30
CA LEU A 877 14.14 -4.04 25.19
C LEU A 877 13.51 -3.47 26.47
N THR A 878 14.11 -3.70 27.63
CA THR A 878 13.66 -3.17 28.93
C THR A 878 14.04 -1.70 29.14
N LEU A 879 15.19 -1.25 28.63
CA LEU A 879 15.63 0.14 28.76
C LEU A 879 14.88 1.08 27.80
N ASP A 880 14.64 0.66 26.56
CA ASP A 880 13.83 1.43 25.60
C ASP A 880 12.36 1.48 26.02
N ALA A 881 11.81 0.39 26.57
CA ALA A 881 10.48 0.40 27.19
C ALA A 881 10.41 1.32 28.42
N ALA A 882 11.46 1.38 29.25
CA ALA A 882 11.54 2.28 30.40
C ALA A 882 11.65 3.75 29.99
N ASN A 883 12.42 4.06 28.94
CA ASN A 883 12.57 5.41 28.41
C ASN A 883 11.30 5.90 27.71
N GLN A 884 10.63 5.04 26.93
CA GLN A 884 9.29 5.35 26.38
C GLN A 884 8.27 5.59 27.48
N LYS A 885 8.26 4.76 28.54
CA LYS A 885 7.37 4.93 29.69
C LYS A 885 7.62 6.26 30.41
N LYS A 886 8.89 6.69 30.56
CA LYS A 886 9.24 8.01 31.13
C LYS A 886 8.81 9.18 30.23
N ALA A 887 8.95 9.06 28.90
CA ALA A 887 8.50 10.08 27.96
C ALA A 887 6.98 10.27 27.99
N VAL A 888 6.21 9.17 27.97
CA VAL A 888 4.75 9.19 28.11
C VAL A 888 4.32 9.80 29.45
N GLN A 889 5.02 9.48 30.54
CA GLN A 889 4.77 10.10 31.84
C GLN A 889 5.01 11.61 31.79
N SER A 890 6.11 12.07 31.18
CA SER A 890 6.42 13.50 31.09
C SER A 890 5.41 14.31 30.27
N LEU A 891 4.84 13.70 29.21
CA LEU A 891 3.75 14.29 28.43
C LEU A 891 2.44 14.34 29.21
N THR A 892 2.16 13.30 29.99
CA THR A 892 1.01 13.26 30.90
C THR A 892 1.12 14.35 31.95
N ASP A 893 2.29 14.50 32.57
CA ASP A 893 2.55 15.54 33.57
C ASP A 893 2.46 16.95 32.96
N LEU A 894 2.95 17.15 31.72
CA LEU A 894 2.82 18.42 31.01
C LEU A 894 1.36 18.76 30.71
N LYS A 895 0.59 17.78 30.22
CA LYS A 895 -0.84 17.92 29.97
C LYS A 895 -1.59 18.31 31.24
N ASP A 896 -1.36 17.62 32.34
CA ASP A 896 -2.05 17.89 33.61
C ASP A 896 -1.70 19.28 34.16
N ARG A 897 -0.45 19.71 34.03
CA ARG A 897 -0.03 21.09 34.35
C ARG A 897 -0.72 22.12 33.47
N MET A 898 -0.73 21.92 32.16
CA MET A 898 -1.37 22.85 31.21
C MET A 898 -2.88 22.94 31.43
N MET A 899 -3.55 21.83 31.74
CA MET A 899 -4.99 21.83 32.02
C MET A 899 -5.32 22.57 33.32
N LYS A 900 -4.49 22.39 34.36
CA LYS A 900 -4.63 23.15 35.62
C LYS A 900 -4.42 24.65 35.40
N GLN A 901 -3.36 25.02 34.69
CA GLN A 901 -3.08 26.42 34.34
C GLN A 901 -4.16 27.02 33.44
N ALA A 902 -4.72 26.25 32.50
CA ALA A 902 -5.81 26.70 31.63
C ALA A 902 -7.06 26.99 32.46
N ALA A 903 -7.39 26.13 33.43
CA ALA A 903 -8.50 26.36 34.35
C ALA A 903 -8.27 27.59 35.23
N ASP A 904 -7.04 27.86 35.67
CA ASP A 904 -6.71 29.05 36.46
C ASP A 904 -6.69 30.33 35.62
N LEU A 905 -6.24 30.28 34.36
CA LEU A 905 -6.33 31.39 33.41
C LEU A 905 -7.77 31.66 32.99
N GLN A 906 -8.62 30.62 32.92
CA GLN A 906 -10.04 30.78 32.61
C GLN A 906 -10.78 31.55 33.72
N LYS A 907 -10.39 31.38 34.99
CA LYS A 907 -10.92 32.16 36.12
C LYS A 907 -10.58 33.66 36.03
N GLN A 908 -9.61 34.03 35.19
CA GLN A 908 -9.19 35.43 34.98
C GLN A 908 -9.98 36.12 33.84
N ASN A 909 -10.99 35.47 33.24
CA ASN A 909 -11.79 36.01 32.13
C ASN A 909 -10.98 36.52 30.92
N LEU A 910 -9.80 35.93 30.67
CA LEU A 910 -8.97 36.30 29.53
C LEU A 910 -9.58 35.81 28.20
N PRO A 911 -9.42 36.55 27.09
CA PRO A 911 -9.76 36.06 25.76
C PRO A 911 -9.01 34.75 25.44
N PRO A 912 -9.61 33.80 24.69
CA PRO A 912 -9.00 32.49 24.43
C PRO A 912 -7.60 32.54 23.82
N GLU A 913 -7.32 33.55 23.00
CA GLU A 913 -6.02 33.73 22.32
C GLU A 913 -4.92 34.18 23.29
N GLU A 914 -5.27 35.02 24.27
CA GLU A 914 -4.37 35.47 25.33
C GLU A 914 -4.16 34.37 26.38
N MET A 915 -5.19 33.56 26.68
CA MET A 915 -5.05 32.35 27.50
C MET A 915 -4.06 31.37 26.86
N LEU A 916 -4.21 31.11 25.57
CA LEU A 916 -3.36 30.18 24.83
C LEU A 916 -1.91 30.70 24.76
N LYS A 917 -1.73 31.99 24.51
CA LYS A 917 -0.40 32.64 24.54
C LYS A 917 0.27 32.47 25.90
N ARG A 918 -0.45 32.74 27.00
CA ARG A 918 0.07 32.60 28.36
C ARG A 918 0.35 31.14 28.72
N LEU A 919 -0.47 30.20 28.27
CA LEU A 919 -0.21 28.76 28.45
C LEU A 919 1.09 28.34 27.77
N PHE A 920 1.35 28.82 26.55
CA PHE A 920 2.57 28.51 25.83
C PHE A 920 3.79 29.11 26.53
N GLN A 921 3.70 30.38 26.95
CA GLN A 921 4.76 31.04 27.71
C GLN A 921 5.04 30.37 29.05
N GLN A 922 4.02 30.04 29.83
CA GLN A 922 4.16 29.41 31.16
C GLN A 922 4.73 27.99 31.12
N ASN A 923 4.68 27.32 29.96
CA ASN A 923 5.22 25.98 29.76
C ASN A 923 6.49 25.98 28.90
N ASN A 924 7.10 27.15 28.66
CA ASN A 924 8.28 27.31 27.80
C ASN A 924 8.12 26.69 26.40
N ILE A 925 6.89 26.70 25.88
CA ILE A 925 6.59 26.22 24.53
C ILE A 925 7.00 27.33 23.54
N PRO A 926 7.79 27.04 22.50
CA PRO A 926 8.29 28.06 21.58
C PRO A 926 7.17 28.90 20.97
N GLN A 927 7.37 30.22 20.95
CA GLN A 927 6.41 31.18 20.38
C GLN A 927 6.10 30.89 18.90
N SER A 928 7.03 30.28 18.16
CA SER A 928 6.84 29.85 16.77
C SER A 928 5.74 28.78 16.63
N MET A 929 5.58 27.86 17.58
CA MET A 929 4.47 26.89 17.55
C MET A 929 3.12 27.58 17.76
N TYR A 930 3.06 28.60 18.63
CA TYR A 930 1.85 29.41 18.81
C TYR A 930 1.49 30.18 17.52
N GLN A 931 2.48 30.78 16.85
CA GLN A 931 2.27 31.48 15.58
C GLN A 931 1.81 30.52 14.46
N ASN A 932 2.39 29.33 14.36
CA ASN A 932 1.94 28.30 13.40
C ASN A 932 0.49 27.88 13.67
N LEU A 933 0.09 27.75 14.94
CA LEU A 933 -1.29 27.40 15.31
C LEU A 933 -2.28 28.51 14.94
N LEU A 934 -1.88 29.78 15.08
CA LEU A 934 -2.68 30.94 14.67
C LEU A 934 -2.78 31.07 13.14
N GLN A 935 -1.69 30.82 12.41
CA GLN A 935 -1.69 30.82 10.94
C GLN A 935 -2.59 29.71 10.37
N GLN A 936 -2.61 28.53 11.02
CA GLN A 936 -3.54 27.45 10.67
C GLN A 936 -5.00 27.82 10.92
N LYS A 937 -5.30 28.57 12.00
CA LYS A 937 -6.66 29.06 12.30
C LYS A 937 -7.13 30.15 11.33
N ALA A 938 -6.20 30.92 10.75
CA ALA A 938 -6.49 32.00 9.80
C ALA A 938 -6.68 31.51 8.34
N GLY A 939 -6.47 30.22 8.05
CA GLY A 939 -6.65 29.66 6.70
C GLY A 939 -5.67 30.21 5.65
N GLN A 940 -4.61 30.90 6.06
CA GLN A 940 -3.58 31.39 5.14
C GLN A 940 -2.52 30.29 4.95
N SER A 941 -2.69 29.48 3.90
CA SER A 941 -1.55 28.78 3.30
C SER A 941 -0.58 29.82 2.74
N ALA A 942 0.72 29.54 2.82
CA ALA A 942 1.76 30.40 2.28
C ALA A 942 1.62 30.49 0.74
N ALA A 943 0.88 31.48 0.27
CA ALA A 943 0.93 31.97 -1.10
C ALA A 943 1.71 33.29 -1.11
N GLY A 944 2.81 33.33 -1.85
CA GLY A 944 3.44 34.58 -2.29
C GLY A 944 4.87 34.84 -1.85
N GLY A 945 5.83 34.01 -2.27
CA GLY A 945 7.22 34.44 -2.45
C GLY A 945 7.40 34.90 -3.90
N GLY A 946 7.50 36.21 -4.12
CA GLY A 946 7.59 36.83 -5.45
C GLY A 946 8.85 36.40 -6.22
N ALA A 947 8.67 36.17 -7.52
CA ALA A 947 9.76 35.98 -8.46
C ALA A 947 10.66 37.24 -8.52
N PRO A 948 11.99 37.11 -8.57
CA PRO A 948 12.87 38.26 -8.75
C PRO A 948 12.72 38.79 -10.19
N ALA A 949 12.46 40.09 -10.28
CA ALA A 949 12.37 40.82 -11.52
C ALA A 949 13.66 40.71 -12.34
N LYS A 950 13.58 40.16 -13.55
CA LYS A 950 14.58 40.37 -14.60
C LYS A 950 14.42 41.77 -15.17
N LYS A 951 15.47 42.59 -15.13
CA LYS A 951 15.72 43.71 -16.06
C LYS A 951 17.19 44.13 -16.02
N PRO A 952 17.71 44.72 -17.09
CA PRO A 952 17.70 44.31 -18.50
C PRO A 952 18.93 43.43 -18.83
#